data_AF-A0A9P9Z8I4-F1
#
_entry.id   AF-A0A9P9Z8I4-F1
#
_cell.length_a   1.000
_cell.length_b   1.000
_cell.length_c   1.000
_cell.angle_alpha   90.00
_cell.angle_beta   90.00
_cell.angle_gamma   90.00
#
_symmetry.space_group_name_H-M   'P 1'
#
loop_
_entity.id
_entity.type
_entity.pdbx_description
1 polymer ?
#
loop_
_entity_poly.entity_id
_entity_poly.type
_entity_poly.pdbx_seq_one_letter_code
_entity_poly.pdbx_strand_id
1 'polypeptide(L)'
;MLPLVVAALRRAPGPQRAVLDLCCSYGLNGALLRTDLDFPALSAHYGGEDLDAGSPGERVAADRDFVGAHLRADAPVVRGLDISAPAIEHSVAVGTLTAGWSEDLEAGDPSPDLVTGIADTGLLICTGGIGYVSRASIDRILGCLEHPERVWVLCSVLRSVSYDAVRDACASYDLVTERVPVPPLRQRRFADDTEARAAVDGARAWGYDTAGLEDDGWWYAEAWLSRPAADAEALPAADLAAAAGRLDGPSPELEALSRSTHFDWRLVPYDLAGSRAHARALHRAGLLDDAQLTGLLDGLDALGRRFAEGRLQPDPGDEDVHGALERLLLEEVGPDLGGRIRAGRSRNDQIATLLRAYLRDHARVVAGLVLDLVEALAAQARAHLGAPMPGRTHFQHAQPVLLSHHLLAHAWPLLRDVDRLRDWDVRAAESPYGGGALAGASLGLDPEQVAADLGFDRASANSIDGTASRDVAAELGFVAAMIGVDVSRAAEEVIVWATKEFGFVRLHDSWSTGSSIMPQKKNPDVAELARGKSGRLVGNLTGLLTTLKALPLAYNRDIQEDKEPLFDSVDTLELLLPAFRGLVATLVFDTDRMAELAPQGFALATDVAEWLVREKVPFREAHELAGACVRRCEELGCELWDLTEGQLRGIDPRLAPEGRSSVHAVLTLEGSVSSRDGRGGTAEVRVREQLDEVDALVATHRARLAG
;
A
#
# COMPACT_ATOMS: atom_id res chain seq x y z
N MET A 1 -29.89 23.11 5.71
CA MET A 1 -31.22 22.55 5.39
C MET A 1 -31.21 21.55 4.26
N LEU A 2 -30.74 21.86 3.04
CA LEU A 2 -30.85 20.95 1.89
C LEU A 2 -30.37 19.50 2.14
N PRO A 3 -29.22 19.25 2.80
CA PRO A 3 -28.81 17.87 3.11
C PRO A 3 -29.80 17.11 4.00
N LEU A 4 -30.51 17.80 4.90
CA LEU A 4 -31.57 17.21 5.73
C LEU A 4 -32.82 16.88 4.90
N VAL A 5 -33.19 17.76 3.96
CA VAL A 5 -34.32 17.51 3.04
C VAL A 5 -34.04 16.29 2.16
N VAL A 6 -32.82 16.18 1.61
CA VAL A 6 -32.40 15.03 0.81
C VAL A 6 -32.36 13.75 1.64
N ALA A 7 -31.84 13.81 2.87
CA ALA A 7 -31.84 12.67 3.78
C ALA A 7 -33.26 12.22 4.13
N ALA A 8 -34.18 13.16 4.38
CA ALA A 8 -35.59 12.87 4.67
C ALA A 8 -36.27 12.22 3.46
N LEU A 9 -36.10 12.80 2.26
CA LEU A 9 -36.68 12.30 1.02
C LEU A 9 -36.21 10.87 0.68
N ARG A 10 -34.94 10.54 0.96
CA ARG A 10 -34.39 9.20 0.70
C ARG A 10 -34.86 8.13 1.70
N ARG A 11 -35.23 8.53 2.91
CA ARG A 11 -35.46 7.61 4.03
C ARG A 11 -36.91 7.54 4.50
N ALA A 12 -37.76 8.46 4.06
CA ALA A 12 -39.19 8.38 4.30
C ALA A 12 -39.78 7.09 3.67
N PRO A 13 -40.51 6.26 4.43
CA PRO A 13 -41.08 5.02 3.92
C PRO A 13 -42.31 5.26 3.02
N GLY A 14 -42.43 4.48 1.94
CA GLY A 14 -43.54 4.57 0.96
C GLY A 14 -43.14 5.27 -0.36
N PRO A 15 -44.02 5.32 -1.37
CA PRO A 15 -43.72 5.94 -2.66
C PRO A 15 -43.76 7.47 -2.55
N GLN A 16 -42.86 8.07 -1.78
CA GLN A 16 -42.80 9.52 -1.59
C GLN A 16 -41.76 10.13 -2.53
N ARG A 17 -42.20 10.49 -3.75
CA ARG A 17 -41.44 11.38 -4.64
C ARG A 17 -42.04 12.79 -4.72
N ALA A 18 -43.21 13.03 -4.10
CA ALA A 18 -43.90 14.31 -4.12
C ALA A 18 -43.56 15.14 -2.87
N VAL A 19 -42.85 16.23 -3.10
CA VAL A 19 -42.50 17.25 -2.12
C VAL A 19 -43.41 18.45 -2.32
N LEU A 20 -43.99 18.98 -1.23
CA LEU A 20 -44.63 20.29 -1.21
C LEU A 20 -43.73 21.27 -0.47
N ASP A 21 -43.28 22.32 -1.16
CA ASP A 21 -42.44 23.38 -0.62
C ASP A 21 -43.28 24.61 -0.30
N LEU A 22 -43.39 24.93 0.99
CA LEU A 22 -44.12 26.09 1.50
C LEU A 22 -43.23 27.32 1.54
N CYS A 23 -43.78 28.45 1.10
CA CYS A 23 -43.02 29.68 0.89
C CYS A 23 -41.85 29.45 -0.07
N CYS A 24 -42.10 28.68 -1.13
CA CYS A 24 -41.08 28.25 -2.08
C CYS A 24 -40.44 29.41 -2.85
N SER A 25 -41.05 30.61 -2.84
CA SER A 25 -40.60 31.77 -3.61
C SER A 25 -40.32 31.38 -5.07
N TYR A 26 -39.17 31.76 -5.62
CA TYR A 26 -38.73 31.42 -6.99
C TYR A 26 -38.22 29.97 -7.13
N GLY A 27 -38.77 29.03 -6.36
CA GLY A 27 -38.55 27.59 -6.53
C GLY A 27 -37.13 27.13 -6.23
N LEU A 28 -36.41 27.80 -5.33
CA LEU A 28 -34.99 27.55 -5.06
C LEU A 28 -34.73 26.13 -4.54
N ASN A 29 -35.55 25.63 -3.60
CA ASN A 29 -35.42 24.24 -3.17
C ASN A 29 -35.76 23.28 -4.32
N GLY A 30 -36.74 23.62 -5.16
CA GLY A 30 -37.07 22.87 -6.37
C GLY A 30 -35.89 22.74 -7.33
N ALA A 31 -35.17 23.83 -7.60
CA ALA A 31 -33.93 23.81 -8.37
C ALA A 31 -32.89 22.86 -7.76
N LEU A 32 -32.60 23.02 -6.46
CA LEU A 32 -31.58 22.23 -5.76
C LEU A 32 -31.94 20.73 -5.61
N LEU A 33 -33.23 20.40 -5.56
CA LEU A 33 -33.70 19.02 -5.44
C LEU A 33 -33.78 18.31 -6.79
N ARG A 34 -34.11 19.04 -7.86
CA ARG A 34 -34.40 18.47 -9.18
C ARG A 34 -33.23 18.55 -10.15
N THR A 35 -32.23 19.37 -9.88
CA THR A 35 -31.05 19.55 -10.74
C THR A 35 -29.76 19.12 -10.05
N ASP A 36 -28.68 18.92 -10.80
CA ASP A 36 -27.33 18.73 -10.26
C ASP A 36 -26.63 20.03 -9.81
N LEU A 37 -27.34 21.17 -9.86
CA LEU A 37 -26.84 22.48 -9.44
C LEU A 37 -26.68 22.59 -7.92
N ASP A 38 -25.70 23.40 -7.52
CA ASP A 38 -25.48 23.84 -6.14
C ASP A 38 -25.71 25.36 -5.97
N PHE A 39 -25.62 25.84 -4.72
CA PHE A 39 -25.81 27.26 -4.41
C PHE A 39 -24.83 28.19 -5.15
N PRO A 40 -23.51 27.89 -5.22
CA PRO A 40 -22.58 28.66 -6.04
C PRO A 40 -22.98 28.74 -7.51
N ALA A 41 -23.39 27.64 -8.14
CA ALA A 41 -23.79 27.61 -9.55
C ALA A 41 -25.05 28.47 -9.80
N LEU A 42 -26.06 28.34 -8.93
CA LEU A 42 -27.26 29.17 -8.99
C LEU A 42 -26.93 30.65 -8.73
N SER A 43 -26.07 30.95 -7.76
CA SER A 43 -25.65 32.33 -7.46
C SER A 43 -24.82 32.94 -8.58
N ALA A 44 -24.03 32.15 -9.32
CA ALA A 44 -23.28 32.63 -10.48
C ALA A 44 -24.21 32.93 -11.65
N HIS A 45 -25.19 32.05 -11.90
CA HIS A 45 -26.21 32.24 -12.93
C HIS A 45 -27.07 33.48 -12.65
N TYR A 46 -27.60 33.59 -11.43
CA TYR A 46 -28.46 34.70 -10.99
C TYR A 46 -27.70 35.92 -10.44
N GLY A 47 -26.37 35.93 -10.52
CA GLY A 47 -25.51 37.06 -10.13
C GLY A 47 -24.72 37.70 -11.27
N GLY A 48 -24.84 37.19 -12.50
CA GLY A 48 -24.11 37.70 -13.67
C GLY A 48 -24.63 39.03 -14.22
N GLU A 49 -23.75 39.81 -14.88
CA GLU A 49 -24.06 41.14 -15.44
C GLU A 49 -25.10 41.11 -16.58
N ASP A 50 -25.35 39.95 -17.20
CA ASP A 50 -26.26 39.78 -18.34
C ASP A 50 -27.74 39.58 -17.95
N LEU A 51 -28.08 39.48 -16.65
CA LEU A 51 -29.46 39.19 -16.20
C LEU A 51 -30.47 40.30 -16.52
N ASP A 52 -30.01 41.54 -16.66
CA ASP A 52 -30.85 42.69 -16.99
C ASP A 52 -31.07 42.87 -18.50
N ALA A 53 -30.41 42.09 -19.35
CA ALA A 53 -30.54 42.18 -20.80
C ALA A 53 -31.71 41.31 -21.32
N GLY A 54 -32.75 41.95 -21.88
CA GLY A 54 -33.85 41.28 -22.58
C GLY A 54 -35.24 41.51 -21.99
N SER A 55 -36.26 40.97 -22.66
CA SER A 55 -37.66 40.98 -22.21
C SER A 55 -37.92 39.92 -21.12
N PRO A 56 -38.98 40.05 -20.30
CA PRO A 56 -39.33 39.04 -19.30
C PRO A 56 -39.49 37.61 -19.87
N GLY A 57 -40.00 37.48 -21.10
CA GLY A 57 -40.16 36.18 -21.75
C GLY A 57 -38.84 35.54 -22.19
N GLU A 58 -37.87 36.35 -22.62
CA GLU A 58 -36.52 35.88 -22.98
C GLU A 58 -35.77 35.39 -21.74
N ARG A 59 -35.94 36.07 -20.59
CA ARG A 59 -35.37 35.63 -19.31
C ARG A 59 -35.93 34.28 -18.85
N VAL A 60 -37.26 34.12 -18.89
CA VAL A 60 -37.89 32.84 -18.52
C VAL A 60 -37.43 31.70 -19.43
N ALA A 61 -37.23 31.96 -20.73
CA ALA A 61 -36.70 30.96 -21.66
C ALA A 61 -35.25 30.59 -21.33
N ALA A 62 -34.38 31.57 -21.06
CA ALA A 62 -32.99 31.34 -20.69
C ALA A 62 -32.85 30.55 -19.38
N ASP A 63 -33.64 30.91 -18.37
CA ASP A 63 -33.68 30.19 -17.10
C ASP A 63 -34.18 28.75 -17.29
N ARG A 64 -35.21 28.55 -18.11
CA ARG A 64 -35.74 27.22 -18.41
C ARG A 64 -34.72 26.34 -19.10
N ASP A 65 -33.98 26.87 -20.06
CA ASP A 65 -32.95 26.14 -20.78
C ASP A 65 -31.77 25.79 -19.83
N PHE A 66 -31.39 26.73 -18.96
CA PHE A 66 -30.38 26.51 -17.92
C PHE A 66 -30.79 25.40 -16.94
N VAL A 67 -32.00 25.47 -16.38
CA VAL A 67 -32.51 24.44 -15.44
C VAL A 67 -32.71 23.10 -16.15
N GLY A 68 -33.21 23.11 -17.39
CA GLY A 68 -33.40 21.91 -18.20
C GLY A 68 -32.11 21.16 -18.51
N ALA A 69 -31.01 21.87 -18.74
CA ALA A 69 -29.69 21.27 -18.99
C ALA A 69 -29.12 20.51 -17.79
N HIS A 70 -29.58 20.84 -16.58
CA HIS A 70 -29.07 20.31 -15.31
C HIS A 70 -30.07 19.37 -14.62
N LEU A 71 -31.22 19.09 -15.24
CA LEU A 71 -32.27 18.27 -14.65
C LEU A 71 -31.82 16.82 -14.46
N ARG A 72 -31.97 16.29 -13.25
CA ARG A 72 -31.63 14.90 -12.93
C ARG A 72 -32.66 13.92 -13.50
N ALA A 73 -32.20 12.76 -13.96
CA ALA A 73 -33.08 11.72 -14.50
C ALA A 73 -34.05 11.14 -13.46
N ASP A 74 -33.68 11.18 -12.18
CA ASP A 74 -34.45 10.71 -11.03
C ASP A 74 -35.05 11.86 -10.19
N ALA A 75 -35.17 13.06 -10.77
CA ALA A 75 -35.66 14.25 -10.08
C ALA A 75 -37.02 14.00 -9.39
N PRO A 76 -37.18 14.42 -8.12
CA PRO A 76 -38.45 14.33 -7.43
C PRO A 76 -39.50 15.26 -8.03
N VAL A 77 -40.77 14.96 -7.78
CA VAL A 77 -41.88 15.88 -8.02
C VAL A 77 -41.83 16.93 -6.91
N VAL A 78 -41.58 18.19 -7.25
CA VAL A 78 -41.53 19.29 -6.28
C VAL A 78 -42.58 20.31 -6.65
N ARG A 79 -43.58 20.47 -5.78
CA ARG A 79 -44.68 21.41 -5.92
C ARG A 79 -44.48 22.58 -4.97
N GLY A 80 -44.90 23.78 -5.35
CA GLY A 80 -44.74 24.98 -4.53
C GLY A 80 -46.07 25.59 -4.10
N LEU A 81 -46.08 26.16 -2.90
CA LEU A 81 -47.15 27.03 -2.42
C LEU A 81 -46.53 28.33 -1.89
N ASP A 82 -47.00 29.46 -2.41
CA ASP A 82 -46.56 30.79 -1.98
C ASP A 82 -47.72 31.79 -2.08
N ILE A 83 -47.59 33.00 -1.54
CA ILE A 83 -48.56 34.08 -1.77
C ILE A 83 -48.24 34.89 -3.02
N SER A 84 -47.02 34.74 -3.55
CA SER A 84 -46.53 35.45 -4.72
C SER A 84 -46.83 34.68 -6.02
N ALA A 85 -47.93 35.04 -6.68
CA ALA A 85 -48.28 34.49 -8.00
C ALA A 85 -47.13 34.61 -9.02
N PRO A 86 -46.42 35.75 -9.14
CA PRO A 86 -45.29 35.84 -10.07
C PRO A 86 -44.15 34.86 -9.78
N ALA A 87 -43.90 34.53 -8.51
CA ALA A 87 -42.83 33.60 -8.13
C ALA A 87 -43.21 32.15 -8.49
N ILE A 88 -44.47 31.76 -8.26
CA ILE A 88 -45.00 30.45 -8.63
C ILE A 88 -45.03 30.30 -10.16
N GLU A 89 -45.57 31.29 -10.88
CA GLU A 89 -45.66 31.28 -12.34
C GLU A 89 -44.28 31.16 -12.98
N HIS A 90 -43.29 31.92 -12.51
CA HIS A 90 -41.91 31.83 -12.98
C HIS A 90 -41.31 30.45 -12.72
N SER A 91 -41.44 29.93 -11.50
CA SER A 91 -40.85 28.65 -11.09
C SER A 91 -41.41 27.45 -11.86
N VAL A 92 -42.71 27.46 -12.15
CA VAL A 92 -43.36 26.44 -13.00
C VAL A 92 -42.94 26.61 -14.45
N ALA A 93 -42.85 27.85 -14.97
CA ALA A 93 -42.45 28.11 -16.35
C ALA A 93 -40.99 27.72 -16.64
N VAL A 94 -40.09 27.92 -15.66
CA VAL A 94 -38.68 27.55 -15.73
C VAL A 94 -38.45 26.07 -15.43
N GLY A 95 -39.42 25.42 -14.78
CA GLY A 95 -39.36 23.99 -14.47
C GLY A 95 -38.57 23.67 -13.21
N THR A 96 -38.36 24.63 -12.30
CA THR A 96 -37.87 24.35 -10.93
C THR A 96 -38.96 23.70 -10.08
N LEU A 97 -40.23 24.03 -10.34
CA LEU A 97 -41.41 23.36 -9.77
C LEU A 97 -42.17 22.57 -10.84
N THR A 98 -42.76 21.44 -10.45
CA THR A 98 -43.62 20.63 -11.34
C THR A 98 -45.05 21.18 -11.40
N ALA A 99 -45.50 21.84 -10.34
CA ALA A 99 -46.77 22.53 -10.22
C ALA A 99 -46.69 23.53 -9.05
N GLY A 100 -47.59 24.51 -8.99
CA GLY A 100 -47.67 25.35 -7.80
C GLY A 100 -48.91 26.23 -7.75
N TRP A 101 -49.17 26.77 -6.56
CA TRP A 101 -50.37 27.54 -6.25
C TRP A 101 -50.00 28.84 -5.53
N SER A 102 -50.78 29.88 -5.80
CA SER A 102 -50.65 31.18 -5.15
C SER A 102 -51.83 31.43 -4.21
N GLU A 103 -51.73 31.03 -2.95
CA GLU A 103 -52.83 31.13 -1.98
C GLU A 103 -52.33 31.59 -0.60
N ASP A 104 -53.13 32.43 0.07
CA ASP A 104 -52.90 32.85 1.45
C ASP A 104 -53.69 31.94 2.40
N LEU A 105 -53.03 30.88 2.87
CA LEU A 105 -53.61 29.92 3.82
C LEU A 105 -53.60 30.41 5.27
N GLU A 106 -53.18 31.64 5.55
CA GLU A 106 -53.45 32.27 6.84
C GLU A 106 -54.83 32.95 6.82
N ALA A 107 -55.20 33.57 5.69
CA ALA A 107 -56.44 34.33 5.54
C ALA A 107 -57.63 33.55 4.96
N GLY A 108 -57.42 32.43 4.27
CA GLY A 108 -58.46 31.68 3.55
C GLY A 108 -58.32 30.17 3.59
N ASP A 109 -59.39 29.47 3.20
CA ASP A 109 -59.40 28.01 3.05
C ASP A 109 -58.84 27.61 1.68
N PRO A 110 -58.18 26.43 1.58
CA PRO A 110 -57.52 25.99 0.35
C PRO A 110 -58.51 25.80 -0.80
N SER A 111 -58.11 26.20 -2.00
CA SER A 111 -58.95 26.00 -3.19
C SER A 111 -59.13 24.52 -3.54
N PRO A 112 -60.22 24.13 -4.25
CA PRO A 112 -60.40 22.75 -4.70
C PRO A 112 -59.27 22.22 -5.58
N ASP A 113 -58.61 23.11 -6.32
CA ASP A 113 -57.46 22.79 -7.17
C ASP A 113 -56.23 22.47 -6.33
N LEU A 114 -55.94 23.28 -5.30
CA LEU A 114 -54.88 23.02 -4.34
C LEU A 114 -55.12 21.69 -3.61
N VAL A 115 -56.33 21.47 -3.07
CA VAL A 115 -56.70 20.23 -2.36
C VAL A 115 -56.41 19.00 -3.23
N THR A 116 -56.83 19.01 -4.49
CA THR A 116 -56.62 17.89 -5.41
C THR A 116 -55.14 17.74 -5.77
N GLY A 117 -54.43 18.85 -5.96
CA GLY A 117 -53.06 18.87 -6.46
C GLY A 117 -52.00 18.45 -5.43
N ILE A 118 -52.31 18.46 -4.14
CA ILE A 118 -51.36 18.10 -3.07
C ILE A 118 -51.72 16.84 -2.30
N ALA A 119 -52.83 16.16 -2.63
CA ALA A 119 -53.35 15.02 -1.86
C ALA A 119 -52.33 13.88 -1.64
N ASP A 120 -51.43 13.65 -2.60
CA ASP A 120 -50.37 12.62 -2.59
C ASP A 120 -49.03 13.10 -2.01
N THR A 121 -48.99 14.26 -1.35
CA THR A 121 -47.75 14.81 -0.76
C THR A 121 -47.20 13.89 0.33
N GLY A 122 -45.93 13.49 0.17
CA GLY A 122 -45.23 12.66 1.14
C GLY A 122 -44.32 13.44 2.08
N LEU A 123 -43.69 14.49 1.56
CA LEU A 123 -42.78 15.35 2.31
C LEU A 123 -43.21 16.82 2.15
N LEU A 124 -43.58 17.43 3.27
CA LEU A 124 -43.82 18.85 3.38
C LEU A 124 -42.55 19.54 3.88
N ILE A 125 -42.06 20.54 3.16
CA ILE A 125 -40.91 21.34 3.59
C ILE A 125 -41.29 22.82 3.73
N CYS A 126 -40.71 23.48 4.73
CA CYS A 126 -40.73 24.93 4.85
C CYS A 126 -39.34 25.41 5.27
N THR A 127 -38.54 25.89 4.32
CA THR A 127 -37.13 26.25 4.57
C THR A 127 -36.89 27.77 4.63
N GLY A 128 -37.88 28.60 4.26
CA GLY A 128 -37.72 30.05 4.07
C GLY A 128 -38.80 30.98 4.65
N GLY A 129 -39.80 30.50 5.41
CA GLY A 129 -41.04 31.26 5.69
C GLY A 129 -41.43 31.49 7.16
N ILE A 130 -40.60 31.15 8.13
CA ILE A 130 -41.06 31.05 9.54
C ILE A 130 -40.95 32.37 10.30
N GLY A 131 -41.73 33.33 9.80
CA GLY A 131 -42.31 34.45 10.56
C GLY A 131 -43.83 34.59 10.35
N TYR A 132 -44.43 33.84 9.40
CA TYR A 132 -45.85 33.96 9.03
C TYR A 132 -46.53 32.63 8.60
N VAL A 133 -45.83 31.49 8.57
CA VAL A 133 -46.49 30.17 8.51
C VAL A 133 -46.88 29.77 9.94
N SER A 134 -48.18 29.75 10.21
CA SER A 134 -48.73 29.42 11.52
C SER A 134 -49.34 28.02 11.54
N ARG A 135 -49.90 27.66 12.69
CA ARG A 135 -50.78 26.50 12.84
C ARG A 135 -51.88 26.45 11.77
N ALA A 136 -52.45 27.60 11.39
CA ALA A 136 -53.56 27.65 10.43
C ALA A 136 -53.16 27.10 9.06
N SER A 137 -52.02 27.52 8.52
CA SER A 137 -51.49 27.00 7.26
C SER A 137 -51.23 25.50 7.34
N ILE A 138 -50.56 25.02 8.40
CA ILE A 138 -50.21 23.61 8.56
C ILE A 138 -51.47 22.74 8.71
N ASP A 139 -52.44 23.13 9.54
CA ASP A 139 -53.70 22.40 9.72
C ASP A 139 -54.47 22.32 8.38
N ARG A 140 -54.54 23.42 7.62
CA ARG A 140 -55.21 23.45 6.30
C ARG A 140 -54.53 22.54 5.28
N ILE A 141 -53.19 22.55 5.23
CA ILE A 141 -52.42 21.70 4.31
C ILE A 141 -52.56 20.23 4.67
N LEU A 142 -52.37 19.87 5.93
CA LEU A 142 -52.51 18.49 6.41
C LEU A 142 -53.94 17.98 6.16
N GLY A 143 -54.95 18.83 6.36
CA GLY A 143 -56.34 18.51 6.04
C GLY A 143 -56.63 18.23 4.55
N CYS A 144 -55.74 18.61 3.64
CA CYS A 144 -55.88 18.31 2.20
C CYS A 144 -55.28 16.95 1.80
N LEU A 145 -54.46 16.34 2.64
CA LEU A 145 -53.73 15.12 2.28
C LEU A 145 -54.63 13.89 2.36
N GLU A 146 -54.41 12.91 1.47
CA GLU A 146 -55.13 11.63 1.51
C GLU A 146 -54.73 10.79 2.74
N HIS A 147 -53.46 10.90 3.13
CA HIS A 147 -52.86 10.18 4.26
C HIS A 147 -52.00 11.12 5.13
N PRO A 148 -52.60 12.10 5.84
CA PRO A 148 -51.85 13.04 6.66
C PRO A 148 -51.10 12.36 7.81
N GLU A 149 -51.54 11.19 8.25
CA GLU A 149 -50.88 10.38 9.28
C GLU A 149 -49.59 9.69 8.79
N ARG A 150 -49.22 9.85 7.52
CA ARG A 150 -48.01 9.26 6.88
C ARG A 150 -47.03 10.31 6.37
N VAL A 151 -47.38 11.59 6.43
CA VAL A 151 -46.55 12.67 5.88
C VAL A 151 -45.38 12.98 6.80
N TRP A 152 -44.27 13.38 6.20
CA TRP A 152 -43.14 13.97 6.92
C TRP A 152 -43.20 15.50 6.75
N VAL A 153 -43.02 16.25 7.83
CA VAL A 153 -42.99 17.72 7.84
C VAL A 153 -41.63 18.18 8.35
N LEU A 154 -40.84 18.82 7.49
CA LEU A 154 -39.51 19.34 7.83
C LEU A 154 -39.48 20.87 7.71
N CYS A 155 -39.34 21.54 8.84
CA CYS A 155 -39.38 23.00 8.94
C CYS A 155 -38.05 23.58 9.44
N SER A 156 -37.67 24.74 8.92
CA SER A 156 -36.56 25.59 9.41
C SER A 156 -37.14 26.83 10.06
N VAL A 157 -37.12 26.89 11.39
CA VAL A 157 -37.78 27.91 12.21
C VAL A 157 -36.75 28.89 12.75
N LEU A 158 -36.95 30.20 12.60
CA LEU A 158 -36.11 31.18 13.30
C LEU A 158 -36.05 30.81 14.79
N ARG A 159 -34.85 30.71 15.36
CA ARG A 159 -34.68 30.22 16.74
C ARG A 159 -35.46 31.04 17.78
N SER A 160 -35.73 32.31 17.44
CA SER A 160 -36.44 33.25 18.29
C SER A 160 -37.96 33.03 18.29
N VAL A 161 -38.48 32.21 17.37
CA VAL A 161 -39.90 31.91 17.18
C VAL A 161 -40.22 30.51 17.74
N SER A 162 -41.29 30.40 18.54
CA SER A 162 -41.72 29.09 19.06
C SER A 162 -42.33 28.22 17.96
N TYR A 163 -41.90 26.96 17.91
CA TYR A 163 -42.48 25.93 17.04
C TYR A 163 -43.68 25.20 17.67
N ASP A 164 -44.09 25.55 18.89
CA ASP A 164 -45.10 24.81 19.66
C ASP A 164 -46.45 24.72 18.94
N ALA A 165 -46.91 25.82 18.33
CA ALA A 165 -48.20 25.85 17.64
C ALA A 165 -48.25 24.93 16.41
N VAL A 166 -47.13 24.82 15.68
CA VAL A 166 -47.00 23.91 14.53
C VAL A 166 -46.83 22.47 15.01
N ARG A 167 -46.06 22.24 16.08
CA ARG A 167 -46.00 20.92 16.74
C ARG A 167 -47.39 20.43 17.13
N ASP A 168 -48.20 21.28 17.76
CA ASP A 168 -49.55 20.93 18.20
C ASP A 168 -50.49 20.66 17.01
N ALA A 169 -50.30 21.38 15.89
CA ALA A 169 -50.97 21.11 14.61
C ALA A 169 -50.63 19.69 14.11
N CYS A 170 -49.35 19.38 13.96
CA CYS A 170 -48.86 18.06 13.53
C CYS A 170 -49.33 16.93 14.47
N ALA A 171 -49.34 17.16 15.78
CA ALA A 171 -49.81 16.19 16.77
C ALA A 171 -51.29 15.84 16.60
N SER A 172 -52.12 16.75 16.06
CA SER A 172 -53.54 16.47 15.80
C SER A 172 -53.77 15.48 14.65
N TYR A 173 -52.71 15.17 13.88
CA TYR A 173 -52.68 14.18 12.80
C TYR A 173 -51.77 12.97 13.15
N ASP A 174 -51.58 12.68 14.44
CA ASP A 174 -50.76 11.56 14.94
C ASP A 174 -49.26 11.60 14.57
N LEU A 175 -48.73 12.79 14.27
CA LEU A 175 -47.31 12.97 13.99
C LEU A 175 -46.51 13.33 15.26
N VAL A 176 -45.38 12.67 15.44
CA VAL A 176 -44.39 12.95 16.49
C VAL A 176 -43.39 13.97 15.97
N THR A 177 -43.18 15.04 16.75
CA THR A 177 -42.27 16.13 16.39
C THR A 177 -41.00 16.09 17.24
N GLU A 178 -39.85 16.17 16.57
CA GLU A 178 -38.54 16.24 17.22
C GLU A 178 -37.75 17.44 16.68
N ARG A 179 -36.95 18.07 17.55
CA ARG A 179 -35.91 19.01 17.09
C ARG A 179 -34.75 18.19 16.50
N VAL A 180 -34.36 18.52 15.28
CA VAL A 180 -33.23 17.87 14.61
C VAL A 180 -31.93 18.39 15.23
N PRO A 181 -31.05 17.53 15.77
CA PRO A 181 -29.85 17.97 16.48
C PRO A 181 -28.72 18.34 15.51
N VAL A 182 -28.93 19.38 14.71
CA VAL A 182 -27.91 20.03 13.89
C VAL A 182 -27.50 21.37 14.51
N PRO A 183 -26.29 21.88 14.23
CA PRO A 183 -25.93 23.25 14.58
C PRO A 183 -26.96 24.25 14.02
N PRO A 184 -27.22 25.38 14.71
CA PRO A 184 -28.09 26.44 14.22
C PRO A 184 -27.74 26.84 12.78
N LEU A 185 -28.76 26.98 11.96
CA LEU A 185 -28.63 27.17 10.52
C LEU A 185 -28.67 28.67 10.21
N ARG A 186 -27.65 29.16 9.52
CA ARG A 186 -27.66 30.53 8.99
C ARG A 186 -28.76 30.67 7.94
N GLN A 187 -29.73 31.53 8.21
CA GLN A 187 -30.89 31.73 7.34
C GLN A 187 -30.76 33.00 6.49
N ARG A 188 -30.52 34.15 7.11
CA ARG A 188 -30.40 35.44 6.41
C ARG A 188 -29.29 36.28 7.02
N ARG A 189 -28.44 36.86 6.18
CA ARG A 189 -27.45 37.85 6.59
C ARG A 189 -28.09 39.24 6.61
N PHE A 190 -27.79 40.04 7.63
CA PHE A 190 -28.12 41.47 7.61
C PHE A 190 -27.17 42.21 6.66
N ALA A 191 -27.69 43.21 5.96
CA ALA A 191 -26.94 44.06 5.07
C ALA A 191 -25.91 44.91 5.85
N ASP A 192 -26.29 45.38 7.04
CA ASP A 192 -25.43 46.14 7.94
C ASP A 192 -25.92 46.05 9.40
N ASP A 193 -25.11 46.61 10.31
CA ASP A 193 -25.40 46.64 11.75
C ASP A 193 -26.66 47.44 12.10
N THR A 194 -27.08 48.39 11.27
CA THR A 194 -28.28 49.20 11.51
C THR A 194 -29.53 48.36 11.28
N GLU A 195 -29.56 47.63 10.17
CA GLU A 195 -30.61 46.66 9.87
C GLU A 195 -30.65 45.56 10.93
N ALA A 196 -29.48 45.02 11.31
CA ALA A 196 -29.39 43.98 12.33
C ALA A 196 -30.03 44.43 13.65
N ARG A 197 -29.68 45.63 14.15
CA ARG A 197 -30.26 46.19 15.37
C ARG A 197 -31.76 46.43 15.24
N ALA A 198 -32.22 47.03 14.14
CA ALA A 198 -33.63 47.29 13.91
C ALA A 198 -34.48 46.00 13.88
N ALA A 199 -33.97 44.95 13.23
CA ALA A 199 -34.63 43.65 13.15
C ALA A 199 -34.67 42.94 14.51
N VAL A 200 -33.55 42.94 15.25
CA VAL A 200 -33.44 42.33 16.58
C VAL A 200 -34.33 43.06 17.60
N ASP A 201 -34.33 44.40 17.60
CA ASP A 201 -35.19 45.20 18.49
C ASP A 201 -36.67 45.04 18.14
N GLY A 202 -36.99 44.95 16.84
CA GLY A 202 -38.32 44.61 16.36
C GLY A 202 -38.79 43.26 16.91
N ALA A 203 -38.00 42.20 16.75
CA ALA A 203 -38.36 40.87 17.27
C ALA A 203 -38.54 40.87 18.80
N ARG A 204 -37.70 41.60 19.56
CA ARG A 204 -37.87 41.78 21.01
C ARG A 204 -39.19 42.46 21.36
N ALA A 205 -39.60 43.48 20.60
CA ALA A 205 -40.86 44.18 20.81
C ALA A 205 -42.09 43.27 20.59
N TRP A 206 -41.93 42.20 19.79
CA TRP A 206 -42.95 41.17 19.56
C TRP A 206 -42.87 40.01 20.57
N GLY A 207 -41.98 40.10 21.57
CA GLY A 207 -41.84 39.12 22.64
C GLY A 207 -40.96 37.91 22.30
N TYR A 208 -40.20 37.95 21.20
CA TYR A 208 -39.29 36.88 20.82
C TYR A 208 -37.93 36.99 21.53
N ASP A 209 -37.35 35.84 21.91
CA ASP A 209 -36.01 35.79 22.49
C ASP A 209 -34.95 35.85 21.38
N THR A 210 -34.19 36.94 21.37
CA THR A 210 -33.12 37.19 20.40
C THR A 210 -31.73 37.19 21.01
N ALA A 211 -31.55 36.82 22.28
CA ALA A 211 -30.24 36.83 22.93
C ALA A 211 -29.31 35.75 22.35
N GLY A 212 -28.07 36.09 21.96
CA GLY A 212 -27.06 35.11 21.53
C GLY A 212 -26.62 35.23 20.07
N LEU A 213 -27.01 34.25 19.24
CA LEU A 213 -26.35 33.98 17.95
C LEU A 213 -26.41 35.14 16.93
N GLU A 214 -27.37 36.06 17.01
CA GLU A 214 -27.65 37.05 15.95
C GLU A 214 -26.68 38.25 16.00
N ASP A 215 -25.82 38.27 17.02
CA ASP A 215 -24.79 39.28 17.22
C ASP A 215 -23.68 39.23 16.14
N ASP A 216 -23.59 38.14 15.35
CA ASP A 216 -22.59 37.98 14.27
C ASP A 216 -23.10 38.42 12.87
N GLY A 217 -24.26 39.08 12.83
CA GLY A 217 -24.84 39.62 11.59
C GLY A 217 -25.71 38.64 10.81
N TRP A 218 -26.14 37.53 11.43
CA TRP A 218 -27.03 36.53 10.83
C TRP A 218 -28.28 36.26 11.67
N TRP A 219 -29.39 36.01 10.99
CA TRP A 219 -30.52 35.28 11.56
C TRP A 219 -30.26 33.77 11.55
N TYR A 220 -30.54 33.12 12.68
CA TYR A 220 -30.36 31.69 12.86
C TYR A 220 -31.70 30.95 12.96
N ALA A 221 -31.74 29.76 12.36
CA ALA A 221 -32.88 28.87 12.42
C ALA A 221 -32.53 27.50 13.02
N GLU A 222 -33.54 26.87 13.61
CA GLU A 222 -33.51 25.48 14.06
C GLU A 222 -34.35 24.60 13.12
N ALA A 223 -33.93 23.34 12.95
CA ALA A 223 -34.66 22.37 12.15
C ALA A 223 -35.57 21.50 13.02
N TRP A 224 -36.82 21.35 12.59
CA TRP A 224 -37.85 20.56 13.27
C TRP A 224 -38.45 19.55 12.30
N LEU A 225 -38.61 18.31 12.76
CA LEU A 225 -39.11 17.20 11.96
C LEU A 225 -40.31 16.55 12.65
N SER A 226 -41.46 16.60 11.99
CA SER A 226 -42.68 15.89 12.39
C SER A 226 -42.93 14.70 11.47
N ARG A 227 -43.16 13.50 12.01
CA ARG A 227 -43.37 12.27 11.23
C ARG A 227 -44.16 11.22 12.02
N PRO A 228 -44.67 10.15 11.41
CA PRO A 228 -45.41 9.12 12.13
C PRO A 228 -44.61 8.52 13.28
N ALA A 229 -45.26 8.12 14.38
CA ALA A 229 -44.56 7.59 15.56
C ALA A 229 -43.66 6.38 15.25
N ALA A 230 -44.11 5.48 14.38
CA ALA A 230 -43.33 4.32 13.93
C ALA A 230 -42.06 4.73 13.16
N ASP A 231 -42.14 5.78 12.34
CA ASP A 231 -41.01 6.34 11.59
C ASP A 231 -40.05 7.10 12.50
N ALA A 232 -40.59 7.74 13.55
CA ALA A 232 -39.78 8.39 14.57
C ALA A 232 -38.94 7.40 15.37
N GLU A 233 -39.52 6.25 15.71
CA GLU A 233 -38.83 5.14 16.38
C GLU A 233 -37.80 4.46 15.46
N ALA A 234 -38.16 4.22 14.19
CA ALA A 234 -37.29 3.53 13.24
C ALA A 234 -36.11 4.38 12.75
N LEU A 235 -36.29 5.70 12.62
CA LEU A 235 -35.24 6.62 12.22
C LEU A 235 -35.28 7.89 13.08
N PRO A 236 -34.60 7.92 14.23
CA PRO A 236 -34.51 9.10 15.09
C PRO A 236 -33.96 10.34 14.37
N ALA A 237 -34.36 11.54 14.80
CA ALA A 237 -33.90 12.79 14.17
C ALA A 237 -32.37 12.97 14.22
N ALA A 238 -31.70 12.40 15.22
CA ALA A 238 -30.24 12.37 15.33
C ALA A 238 -29.57 11.56 14.21
N ASP A 239 -30.17 10.44 13.80
CA ASP A 239 -29.63 9.59 12.74
C ASP A 239 -29.88 10.19 11.35
N LEU A 240 -30.98 10.94 11.21
CA LEU A 240 -31.22 11.76 10.03
C LEU A 240 -30.20 12.92 9.95
N ALA A 241 -29.90 13.58 11.08
CA ALA A 241 -28.87 14.61 11.17
C ALA A 241 -27.47 14.08 10.86
N ALA A 242 -27.13 12.91 11.40
CA ALA A 242 -25.84 12.25 11.15
C ALA A 242 -25.68 11.88 9.67
N ALA A 243 -26.75 11.40 9.03
CA ALA A 243 -26.73 11.07 7.60
C ALA A 243 -26.67 12.29 6.69
N ALA A 244 -27.29 13.40 7.08
CA ALA A 244 -27.13 14.67 6.38
C ALA A 244 -25.69 15.23 6.50
N GLY A 245 -24.89 14.75 7.45
CA GLY A 245 -23.49 15.14 7.66
C GLY A 245 -22.44 14.13 7.20
N ARG A 246 -22.82 12.92 6.76
CA ARG A 246 -21.89 11.90 6.24
C ARG A 246 -21.99 11.85 4.71
N LEU A 247 -20.86 12.03 4.04
CA LEU A 247 -20.64 11.36 2.76
C LEU A 247 -20.88 9.86 3.03
N ASP A 248 -21.65 9.18 2.16
CA ASP A 248 -21.90 7.75 2.28
C ASP A 248 -20.57 7.04 2.57
N GLY A 249 -20.49 6.27 3.66
CA GLY A 249 -19.25 5.58 4.05
C GLY A 249 -18.69 4.70 2.93
N PRO A 250 -17.45 4.18 3.07
CA PRO A 250 -16.88 3.33 2.03
C PRO A 250 -17.80 2.14 1.75
N SER A 251 -17.95 1.78 0.47
CA SER A 251 -18.70 0.58 0.12
C SER A 251 -17.96 -0.67 0.63
N PRO A 252 -18.64 -1.79 0.87
CA PRO A 252 -18.00 -3.03 1.28
C PRO A 252 -16.86 -3.48 0.35
N GLU A 253 -16.97 -3.19 -0.95
CA GLU A 253 -15.92 -3.47 -1.94
C GLU A 253 -14.68 -2.60 -1.73
N LEU A 254 -14.87 -1.31 -1.42
CA LEU A 254 -13.75 -0.41 -1.12
C LEU A 254 -13.09 -0.81 0.20
N GLU A 255 -13.85 -1.16 1.23
CA GLU A 255 -13.32 -1.66 2.51
C GLU A 255 -12.52 -2.96 2.32
N ALA A 256 -13.01 -3.88 1.49
CA ALA A 256 -12.30 -5.12 1.21
C ALA A 256 -11.00 -4.89 0.42
N LEU A 257 -11.00 -3.96 -0.54
CA LEU A 257 -9.84 -3.60 -1.35
C LEU A 257 -8.79 -2.83 -0.55
N SER A 258 -9.21 -1.94 0.35
CA SER A 258 -8.29 -1.08 1.11
C SER A 258 -7.63 -1.82 2.27
N ARG A 259 -8.22 -2.92 2.74
CA ARG A 259 -7.76 -3.68 3.89
C ARG A 259 -6.38 -4.30 3.68
N SER A 260 -5.48 -4.04 4.63
CA SER A 260 -4.10 -4.53 4.63
C SER A 260 -3.73 -5.35 5.88
N THR A 261 -4.60 -5.42 6.89
CA THR A 261 -4.39 -6.17 8.15
C THR A 261 -4.02 -7.65 7.98
N HIS A 262 -4.32 -8.25 6.83
CA HIS A 262 -3.94 -9.63 6.51
C HIS A 262 -2.45 -9.80 6.18
N PHE A 263 -1.73 -8.73 5.81
CA PHE A 263 -0.29 -8.76 5.57
C PHE A 263 0.51 -7.75 6.40
N ASP A 264 -0.05 -6.59 6.74
CA ASP A 264 0.67 -5.50 7.42
C ASP A 264 0.68 -5.62 8.95
N TRP A 265 -0.08 -6.56 9.53
CA TRP A 265 -0.07 -6.83 10.97
C TRP A 265 1.31 -7.23 11.49
N ARG A 266 2.18 -7.72 10.60
CA ARG A 266 3.59 -7.98 10.93
C ARG A 266 4.39 -6.71 11.25
N LEU A 267 3.87 -5.52 10.92
CA LEU A 267 4.48 -4.23 11.23
C LEU A 267 4.17 -3.74 12.65
N VAL A 268 3.35 -4.44 13.45
CA VAL A 268 3.00 -4.03 14.82
C VAL A 268 4.21 -3.66 15.68
N PRO A 269 5.31 -4.46 15.74
CA PRO A 269 6.48 -4.10 16.56
C PRO A 269 7.09 -2.74 16.17
N TYR A 270 7.15 -2.48 14.87
CA TYR A 270 7.71 -1.25 14.32
C TYR A 270 6.77 -0.07 14.56
N ASP A 271 5.46 -0.24 14.36
CA ASP A 271 4.47 0.82 14.60
C ASP A 271 4.42 1.23 16.07
N LEU A 272 4.48 0.26 16.98
CA LEU A 272 4.58 0.53 18.42
C LEU A 272 5.88 1.26 18.75
N ALA A 273 7.02 0.89 18.14
CA ALA A 273 8.29 1.61 18.33
C ALA A 273 8.20 3.06 17.82
N GLY A 274 7.65 3.27 16.62
CA GLY A 274 7.40 4.59 16.05
C GLY A 274 6.44 5.43 16.90
N SER A 275 5.38 4.82 17.44
CA SER A 275 4.45 5.48 18.35
C SER A 275 5.10 5.92 19.66
N ARG A 276 6.04 5.13 20.22
CA ARG A 276 6.83 5.56 21.40
C ARG A 276 7.74 6.73 21.08
N ALA A 277 8.43 6.69 19.94
CA ALA A 277 9.29 7.78 19.49
C ALA A 277 8.47 9.07 19.27
N HIS A 278 7.28 8.95 18.68
CA HIS A 278 6.37 10.07 18.49
C HIS A 278 5.84 10.66 19.79
N ALA A 279 5.43 9.82 20.76
CA ALA A 279 5.00 10.29 22.07
C ALA A 279 6.11 11.11 22.76
N ARG A 280 7.38 10.66 22.68
CA ARG A 280 8.53 11.42 23.18
C ARG A 280 8.74 12.73 22.41
N ALA A 281 8.55 12.72 21.09
CA ALA A 281 8.65 13.94 20.28
C ALA A 281 7.58 14.99 20.64
N LEU A 282 6.34 14.55 20.84
CA LEU A 282 5.24 15.40 21.30
C LEU A 282 5.52 16.01 22.67
N HIS A 283 6.04 15.22 23.61
CA HIS A 283 6.45 15.69 24.93
C HIS A 283 7.57 16.75 24.84
N ARG A 284 8.62 16.49 24.05
CA ARG A 284 9.70 17.46 23.81
C ARG A 284 9.19 18.77 23.20
N ALA A 285 8.17 18.70 22.35
CA ALA A 285 7.51 19.88 21.76
C ALA A 285 6.53 20.60 22.72
N GLY A 286 6.36 20.11 23.96
CA GLY A 286 5.45 20.69 24.94
C GLY A 286 3.97 20.42 24.68
N LEU A 287 3.65 19.42 23.84
CA LEU A 287 2.28 19.01 23.51
C LEU A 287 1.75 17.89 24.41
N LEU A 288 2.63 17.28 25.21
CA LEU A 288 2.28 16.34 26.27
C LEU A 288 3.01 16.75 27.55
N ASP A 289 2.33 16.62 28.69
CA ASP A 289 2.98 16.67 30.01
C ASP A 289 3.61 15.30 30.38
N ASP A 290 4.34 15.26 31.50
CA ASP A 290 5.03 14.05 31.97
C ASP A 290 4.09 12.88 32.26
N ALA A 291 2.89 13.17 32.78
CA ALA A 291 1.89 12.17 33.12
C ALA A 291 1.26 11.58 31.86
N GLN A 292 0.97 12.43 30.87
CA GLN A 292 0.46 12.04 29.56
C GLN A 292 1.48 11.20 28.79
N LEU A 293 2.75 11.60 28.78
CA LEU A 293 3.82 10.80 28.17
C LEU A 293 3.90 9.42 28.82
N THR A 294 3.94 9.35 30.14
CA THR A 294 4.03 8.09 30.89
C THR A 294 2.84 7.18 30.57
N GLY A 295 1.62 7.72 30.61
CA GLY A 295 0.41 6.94 30.32
C GLY A 295 0.39 6.39 28.89
N LEU A 296 0.85 7.16 27.89
CA LEU A 296 0.98 6.68 26.51
C LEU A 296 2.02 5.58 26.37
N LEU A 297 3.19 5.73 27.00
CA LEU A 297 4.25 4.71 26.97
C LEU A 297 3.80 3.41 27.64
N ASP A 298 3.14 3.48 28.80
CA ASP A 298 2.61 2.32 29.51
C ASP A 298 1.55 1.58 28.69
N GLY A 299 0.65 2.32 28.02
CA GLY A 299 -0.34 1.75 27.11
C GLY A 299 0.31 1.06 25.90
N LEU A 300 1.27 1.70 25.25
CA LEU A 300 2.01 1.11 24.12
C LEU A 300 2.79 -0.15 24.55
N ASP A 301 3.32 -0.19 25.77
CA ASP A 301 3.98 -1.36 26.34
C ASP A 301 3.00 -2.48 26.68
N ALA A 302 1.79 -2.16 27.13
CA ALA A 302 0.72 -3.14 27.31
C ALA A 302 0.31 -3.79 25.99
N LEU A 303 0.12 -3.00 24.92
CA LEU A 303 -0.14 -3.52 23.58
C LEU A 303 1.01 -4.40 23.08
N GLY A 304 2.27 -3.97 23.29
CA GLY A 304 3.45 -4.74 22.93
C GLY A 304 3.53 -6.10 23.63
N ARG A 305 3.21 -6.16 24.93
CA ARG A 305 3.13 -7.43 25.68
C ARG A 305 2.03 -8.34 25.12
N ARG A 306 0.83 -7.80 24.88
CA ARG A 306 -0.29 -8.57 24.30
C ARG A 306 0.05 -9.12 22.92
N PHE A 307 0.77 -8.36 22.10
CA PHE A 307 1.24 -8.81 20.79
C PHE A 307 2.25 -9.97 20.92
N ALA A 308 3.25 -9.84 21.79
CA ALA A 308 4.23 -10.89 22.04
C ALA A 308 3.61 -12.19 22.59
N GLU A 309 2.50 -12.07 23.32
CA GLU A 309 1.71 -13.21 23.83
C GLU A 309 0.72 -13.80 22.79
N GLY A 310 0.63 -13.23 21.59
CA GLY A 310 -0.33 -13.64 20.56
C GLY A 310 -1.79 -13.25 20.85
N ARG A 311 -2.03 -12.38 21.83
CA ARG A 311 -3.37 -11.95 22.29
C ARG A 311 -3.84 -10.64 21.67
N LEU A 312 -3.01 -9.99 20.86
CA LEU A 312 -3.37 -8.80 20.09
C LEU A 312 -3.70 -9.20 18.65
N GLN A 313 -4.90 -8.88 18.20
CA GLN A 313 -5.40 -9.18 16.86
C GLN A 313 -6.13 -7.95 16.31
N PRO A 314 -6.14 -7.74 14.98
CA PRO A 314 -6.98 -6.72 14.36
C PRO A 314 -8.45 -7.15 14.39
N ASP A 315 -9.35 -6.19 14.48
CA ASP A 315 -10.79 -6.43 14.31
C ASP A 315 -11.12 -6.56 12.82
N PRO A 316 -12.21 -7.25 12.45
CA PRO A 316 -12.60 -7.38 11.04
C PRO A 316 -12.88 -6.05 10.32
N GLY A 317 -13.19 -4.99 11.07
CA GLY A 317 -13.42 -3.64 10.56
C GLY A 317 -12.17 -2.77 10.47
N ASP A 318 -11.01 -3.25 10.94
CA ASP A 318 -9.77 -2.49 10.86
C ASP A 318 -9.21 -2.54 9.43
N GLU A 319 -8.97 -1.36 8.85
CA GLU A 319 -8.40 -1.20 7.51
C GLU A 319 -6.93 -1.64 7.47
N ASP A 320 -6.12 -1.16 8.41
CA ASP A 320 -4.67 -1.34 8.45
C ASP A 320 -4.15 -1.51 9.88
N VAL A 321 -2.89 -1.97 10.04
CA VAL A 321 -2.23 -2.12 11.35
C VAL A 321 -2.26 -0.83 12.18
N HIS A 322 -2.16 0.27 11.47
CA HIS A 322 -2.11 1.64 11.91
C HIS A 322 -3.38 2.09 12.64
N GLY A 323 -4.54 1.93 12.02
CA GLY A 323 -5.85 2.26 12.56
C GLY A 323 -6.25 1.30 13.68
N ALA A 324 -5.94 0.01 13.52
CA ALA A 324 -6.13 -1.01 14.54
C ALA A 324 -5.38 -0.66 15.84
N LEU A 325 -4.08 -0.36 15.76
CA LEU A 325 -3.28 -0.01 16.95
C LEU A 325 -3.73 1.30 17.59
N GLU A 326 -4.20 2.26 16.79
CA GLU A 326 -4.76 3.50 17.33
C GLU A 326 -6.05 3.24 18.13
N ARG A 327 -6.98 2.45 17.57
CA ARG A 327 -8.20 2.02 18.26
C ARG A 327 -7.88 1.28 19.56
N LEU A 328 -6.99 0.30 19.49
CA LEU A 328 -6.56 -0.48 20.64
C LEU A 328 -5.89 0.40 21.72
N LEU A 329 -5.13 1.43 21.32
CA LEU A 329 -4.56 2.39 22.26
C LEU A 329 -5.64 3.25 22.92
N LEU A 330 -6.65 3.72 22.17
CA LEU A 330 -7.78 4.45 22.72
C LEU A 330 -8.56 3.62 23.76
N GLU A 331 -8.72 2.32 23.51
CA GLU A 331 -9.33 1.38 24.46
C GLU A 331 -8.45 1.19 25.71
N GLU A 332 -7.13 1.14 25.55
CA GLU A 332 -6.16 0.91 26.63
C GLU A 332 -6.00 2.12 27.55
N VAL A 333 -5.87 3.34 27.00
CA VAL A 333 -5.56 4.56 27.78
C VAL A 333 -6.66 5.61 27.79
N GLY A 334 -7.79 5.33 27.15
CA GLY A 334 -8.94 6.22 27.04
C GLY A 334 -8.85 7.22 25.88
N PRO A 335 -9.99 7.77 25.43
CA PRO A 335 -10.08 8.55 24.20
C PRO A 335 -9.35 9.89 24.26
N ASP A 336 -9.29 10.55 25.42
CA ASP A 336 -8.57 11.83 25.57
C ASP A 336 -7.06 11.63 25.42
N LEU A 337 -6.48 10.70 26.19
CA LEU A 337 -5.03 10.48 26.17
C LEU A 337 -4.59 9.81 24.86
N GLY A 338 -5.26 8.74 24.44
CA GLY A 338 -4.94 8.03 23.21
C GLY A 338 -5.09 8.92 21.97
N GLY A 339 -6.08 9.82 21.95
CA GLY A 339 -6.32 10.73 20.83
C GLY A 339 -5.19 11.74 20.58
N ARG A 340 -4.38 12.05 21.60
CA ARG A 340 -3.26 13.00 21.51
C ARG A 340 -2.11 12.48 20.64
N ILE A 341 -1.95 11.15 20.50
CA ILE A 341 -0.85 10.55 19.72
C ILE A 341 -0.90 10.94 18.23
N ARG A 342 -2.06 11.38 17.72
CA ARG A 342 -2.21 11.78 16.31
C ARG A 342 -1.64 13.15 15.96
N ALA A 343 -1.42 14.01 16.95
CA ALA A 343 -0.96 15.37 16.70
C ALA A 343 0.36 15.35 15.89
N GLY A 344 0.38 16.04 14.74
CA GLY A 344 1.58 16.18 13.92
C GLY A 344 2.08 14.91 13.23
N ARG A 345 1.30 13.82 13.19
CA ARG A 345 1.64 12.56 12.52
C ARG A 345 0.75 12.34 11.29
N SER A 346 1.31 11.85 10.20
CA SER A 346 0.55 11.37 9.05
C SER A 346 0.71 9.87 8.90
N ARG A 347 -0.18 9.23 8.14
CA ARG A 347 0.03 7.84 7.72
C ARG A 347 1.13 7.72 6.68
N ASN A 348 1.37 8.76 5.86
CA ASN A 348 2.29 8.70 4.73
C ASN A 348 3.76 8.60 5.17
N ASP A 349 4.19 9.45 6.09
CA ASP A 349 5.55 9.41 6.64
C ASP A 349 5.73 8.25 7.63
N GLN A 350 4.67 7.94 8.40
CA GLN A 350 4.64 6.77 9.28
C GLN A 350 4.90 5.48 8.49
N ILE A 351 4.08 5.14 7.49
CA ILE A 351 4.24 3.86 6.78
C ILE A 351 5.59 3.77 6.05
N ALA A 352 6.05 4.86 5.45
CA ALA A 352 7.35 4.90 4.78
C ALA A 352 8.51 4.64 5.75
N THR A 353 8.44 5.18 6.97
CA THR A 353 9.43 4.95 8.03
C THR A 353 9.39 3.51 8.53
N LEU A 354 8.20 3.00 8.80
CA LEU A 354 8.01 1.67 9.38
C LEU A 354 8.41 0.55 8.42
N LEU A 355 8.09 0.71 7.13
CA LEU A 355 8.56 -0.21 6.11
C LEU A 355 10.09 -0.21 6.04
N ARG A 356 10.76 0.94 6.05
CA ARG A 356 12.23 0.98 6.05
C ARG A 356 12.81 0.29 7.29
N ALA A 357 12.25 0.53 8.47
CA ALA A 357 12.70 -0.14 9.69
C ALA A 357 12.58 -1.67 9.57
N TYR A 358 11.43 -2.17 9.12
CA TYR A 358 11.21 -3.59 8.84
C TYR A 358 12.25 -4.16 7.86
N LEU A 359 12.43 -3.50 6.72
CA LEU A 359 13.31 -3.99 5.68
C LEU A 359 14.77 -4.02 6.13
N ARG A 360 15.21 -3.05 6.96
CA ARG A 360 16.58 -3.02 7.50
C ARG A 360 16.83 -4.21 8.43
N ASP A 361 15.88 -4.54 9.31
CA ASP A 361 16.02 -5.68 10.22
C ASP A 361 16.05 -7.01 9.45
N HIS A 362 15.12 -7.20 8.52
CA HIS A 362 15.06 -8.41 7.72
C HIS A 362 16.22 -8.52 6.72
N ALA A 363 16.76 -7.42 6.20
CA ALA A 363 17.98 -7.43 5.39
C ALA A 363 19.19 -7.95 6.18
N ARG A 364 19.30 -7.65 7.49
CA ARG A 364 20.35 -8.20 8.36
C ARG A 364 20.17 -9.70 8.58
N VAL A 365 18.94 -10.16 8.77
CA VAL A 365 18.62 -11.60 8.87
C VAL A 365 19.04 -12.31 7.57
N VAL A 366 18.59 -11.83 6.42
CA VAL A 366 18.94 -12.38 5.11
C VAL A 366 20.46 -12.37 4.89
N ALA A 367 21.16 -11.28 5.21
CA ALA A 367 22.62 -11.22 5.13
C ALA A 367 23.29 -12.31 5.98
N GLY A 368 22.81 -12.51 7.21
CA GLY A 368 23.29 -13.58 8.09
C GLY A 368 23.09 -14.98 7.49
N LEU A 369 21.93 -15.23 6.89
CA LEU A 369 21.60 -16.49 6.23
C LEU A 369 22.41 -16.73 4.95
N VAL A 370 22.70 -15.68 4.18
CA VAL A 370 23.60 -15.75 3.03
C VAL A 370 25.02 -16.11 3.48
N LEU A 371 25.51 -15.51 4.58
CA LEU A 371 26.81 -15.86 5.16
C LEU A 371 26.84 -17.30 5.68
N ASP A 372 25.76 -17.80 6.28
CA ASP A 372 25.68 -19.20 6.70
C ASP A 372 25.85 -20.17 5.51
N LEU A 373 25.30 -19.82 4.35
CA LEU A 373 25.46 -20.59 3.11
C LEU A 373 26.88 -20.49 2.55
N VAL A 374 27.48 -19.30 2.57
CA VAL A 374 28.90 -19.09 2.19
C VAL A 374 29.82 -19.94 3.05
N GLU A 375 29.60 -19.97 4.37
CA GLU A 375 30.36 -20.80 5.31
C GLU A 375 30.19 -22.30 5.03
N ALA A 376 28.99 -22.74 4.65
CA ALA A 376 28.74 -24.14 4.26
C ALA A 376 29.49 -24.52 2.97
N LEU A 377 29.50 -23.65 1.96
CA LEU A 377 30.28 -23.83 0.73
C LEU A 377 31.78 -23.88 1.03
N ALA A 378 32.28 -22.95 1.84
CA ALA A 378 33.68 -22.89 2.25
C ALA A 378 34.08 -24.13 3.07
N ALA A 379 33.20 -24.62 3.95
CA ALA A 379 33.44 -25.84 4.72
C ALA A 379 33.56 -27.07 3.82
N GLN A 380 32.68 -27.23 2.82
CA GLN A 380 32.79 -28.30 1.83
C GLN A 380 34.06 -28.15 0.98
N ALA A 381 34.41 -26.93 0.57
CA ALA A 381 35.65 -26.67 -0.17
C ALA A 381 36.89 -27.04 0.65
N ARG A 382 36.93 -26.74 1.96
CA ARG A 382 38.01 -27.14 2.87
C ARG A 382 38.10 -28.66 3.03
N ALA A 383 36.95 -29.33 3.14
CA ALA A 383 36.88 -30.79 3.30
C ALA A 383 37.36 -31.56 2.05
N HIS A 384 37.27 -30.94 0.87
CA HIS A 384 37.59 -31.54 -0.43
C HIS A 384 38.71 -30.80 -1.18
N LEU A 385 39.69 -30.27 -0.45
CA LEU A 385 40.90 -29.71 -1.06
C LEU A 385 41.64 -30.78 -1.88
N GLY A 386 42.14 -30.38 -3.05
CA GLY A 386 42.90 -31.25 -3.94
C GLY A 386 42.08 -32.25 -4.75
N ALA A 387 40.76 -32.38 -4.52
CA ALA A 387 39.91 -33.27 -5.31
C ALA A 387 39.64 -32.68 -6.72
N PRO A 388 40.12 -33.31 -7.81
CA PRO A 388 39.88 -32.82 -9.16
C PRO A 388 38.46 -33.19 -9.63
N MET A 389 37.90 -32.34 -10.49
CA MET A 389 36.64 -32.56 -11.20
C MET A 389 36.74 -31.99 -12.63
N PRO A 390 35.87 -32.41 -13.56
CA PRO A 390 35.81 -31.78 -14.88
C PRO A 390 35.31 -30.33 -14.73
N GLY A 391 36.13 -29.36 -15.13
CA GLY A 391 35.65 -28.01 -15.37
C GLY A 391 34.79 -27.99 -16.63
N ARG A 392 33.77 -27.12 -16.66
CA ARG A 392 32.82 -27.09 -17.77
C ARG A 392 32.57 -25.70 -18.33
N THR A 393 32.45 -25.64 -19.65
CA THR A 393 31.87 -24.51 -20.39
C THR A 393 30.89 -25.10 -21.41
N HIS A 394 29.73 -24.47 -21.62
CA HIS A 394 28.65 -25.05 -22.42
C HIS A 394 28.24 -26.47 -21.98
N PHE A 395 28.44 -26.79 -20.69
CA PHE A 395 28.22 -28.12 -20.12
C PHE A 395 29.11 -29.24 -20.71
N GLN A 396 30.12 -28.88 -21.50
CA GLN A 396 31.13 -29.79 -22.05
C GLN A 396 32.37 -29.79 -21.16
N HIS A 397 33.15 -30.88 -21.22
CA HIS A 397 34.46 -30.94 -20.55
C HIS A 397 35.38 -29.86 -21.14
N ALA A 398 35.93 -29.04 -20.24
CA ALA A 398 36.96 -28.07 -20.54
C ALA A 398 38.27 -28.53 -19.87
N GLN A 399 38.83 -27.72 -18.97
CA GLN A 399 40.04 -28.06 -18.22
C GLN A 399 39.66 -28.71 -16.87
N PRO A 400 40.49 -29.62 -16.34
CA PRO A 400 40.35 -30.07 -14.95
C PRO A 400 40.44 -28.89 -13.97
N VAL A 401 39.57 -28.90 -12.96
CA VAL A 401 39.57 -27.93 -11.85
C VAL A 401 39.43 -28.67 -10.52
N LEU A 402 39.69 -28.00 -9.41
CA LEU A 402 39.40 -28.54 -8.08
C LEU A 402 37.92 -28.35 -7.74
N LEU A 403 37.32 -29.35 -7.09
CA LEU A 403 35.98 -29.24 -6.51
C LEU A 403 35.90 -28.04 -5.56
N SER A 404 36.92 -27.85 -4.72
CA SER A 404 37.01 -26.72 -3.81
C SER A 404 36.96 -25.37 -4.55
N HIS A 405 37.62 -25.26 -5.70
CA HIS A 405 37.56 -24.07 -6.55
C HIS A 405 36.15 -23.82 -7.11
N HIS A 406 35.49 -24.88 -7.57
CA HIS A 406 34.12 -24.80 -8.08
C HIS A 406 33.12 -24.38 -6.99
N LEU A 407 33.19 -24.96 -5.79
CA LEU A 407 32.30 -24.60 -4.68
C LEU A 407 32.48 -23.14 -4.27
N LEU A 408 33.72 -22.65 -4.21
CA LEU A 408 34.00 -21.25 -3.88
C LEU A 408 33.53 -20.29 -4.98
N ALA A 409 33.45 -20.73 -6.24
CA ALA A 409 32.87 -19.92 -7.31
C ALA A 409 31.39 -19.54 -7.03
N HIS A 410 30.67 -20.31 -6.20
CA HIS A 410 29.33 -19.96 -5.72
C HIS A 410 29.33 -19.12 -4.44
N ALA A 411 30.41 -19.10 -3.66
CA ALA A 411 30.55 -18.24 -2.49
C ALA A 411 30.76 -16.77 -2.88
N TRP A 412 31.53 -16.50 -3.94
CA TRP A 412 31.87 -15.13 -4.35
C TRP A 412 30.69 -14.24 -4.77
N PRO A 413 29.70 -14.73 -5.56
CA PRO A 413 28.49 -13.96 -5.84
C PRO A 413 27.70 -13.62 -4.58
N LEU A 414 27.54 -14.58 -3.67
CA LEU A 414 26.84 -14.40 -2.40
C LEU A 414 27.52 -13.35 -1.49
N LEU A 415 28.86 -13.35 -1.43
CA LEU A 415 29.59 -12.30 -0.72
C LEU A 415 29.34 -10.91 -1.32
N ARG A 416 29.25 -10.81 -2.65
CA ARG A 416 28.86 -9.55 -3.31
C ARG A 416 27.42 -9.15 -3.01
N ASP A 417 26.51 -10.11 -2.80
CA ASP A 417 25.15 -9.80 -2.36
C ASP A 417 25.13 -9.22 -0.94
N VAL A 418 25.97 -9.74 -0.03
CA VAL A 418 26.12 -9.15 1.31
C VAL A 418 26.71 -7.74 1.24
N ASP A 419 27.66 -7.48 0.33
CA ASP A 419 28.14 -6.13 0.05
C ASP A 419 27.01 -5.22 -0.50
N ARG A 420 26.14 -5.73 -1.37
CA ARG A 420 24.97 -4.97 -1.86
C ARG A 420 24.00 -4.63 -0.74
N LEU A 421 23.69 -5.57 0.15
CA LEU A 421 22.84 -5.31 1.33
C LEU A 421 23.47 -4.24 2.24
N ARG A 422 24.79 -4.28 2.43
CA ARG A 422 25.52 -3.25 3.19
C ARG A 422 25.39 -1.88 2.52
N ASP A 423 25.67 -1.81 1.22
CA ASP A 423 25.64 -0.54 0.51
C ASP A 423 24.22 0.03 0.44
N TRP A 424 23.20 -0.84 0.38
CA TRP A 424 21.78 -0.49 0.45
C TRP A 424 21.38 0.07 1.82
N ASP A 425 21.85 -0.52 2.94
CA ASP A 425 21.46 -0.06 4.30
C ASP A 425 21.83 1.41 4.54
N VAL A 426 22.92 1.91 3.92
CA VAL A 426 23.32 3.33 3.99
C VAL A 426 22.25 4.28 3.43
N ARG A 427 21.54 3.86 2.38
CA ARG A 427 20.41 4.62 1.81
C ARG A 427 19.13 4.37 2.60
N ALA A 428 18.90 3.15 3.07
CA ALA A 428 17.74 2.80 3.88
C ALA A 428 17.73 3.43 5.28
N ALA A 429 18.89 3.82 5.81
CA ALA A 429 19.07 4.46 7.11
C ALA A 429 18.63 5.93 7.17
N GLU A 430 17.92 6.44 6.18
CA GLU A 430 17.28 7.75 6.21
C GLU A 430 15.79 7.61 6.57
N SER A 431 15.34 8.34 7.59
CA SER A 431 13.97 8.28 8.12
C SER A 431 13.05 9.29 7.42
N PRO A 432 11.94 8.84 6.80
CA PRO A 432 10.90 9.73 6.26
C PRO A 432 10.09 10.50 7.33
N TYR A 433 10.24 10.14 8.61
CA TYR A 433 9.42 10.68 9.69
C TYR A 433 9.48 12.20 9.74
N GLY A 434 8.35 12.86 10.03
CA GLY A 434 8.27 14.32 10.09
C GLY A 434 8.00 14.95 8.72
N GLY A 435 7.90 14.15 7.64
CA GLY A 435 7.39 14.59 6.35
C GLY A 435 5.89 14.94 6.36
N GLY A 436 5.16 14.52 7.40
CA GLY A 436 3.72 14.69 7.48
C GLY A 436 3.02 14.04 6.28
N ALA A 437 1.95 14.66 5.79
CA ALA A 437 1.28 14.16 4.60
C ALA A 437 2.15 14.31 3.33
N LEU A 438 2.91 15.41 3.24
CA LEU A 438 3.84 15.73 2.14
C LEU A 438 4.69 16.98 2.40
N ALA A 439 4.27 17.89 3.27
CA ALA A 439 4.83 19.26 3.38
C ALA A 439 5.71 19.49 4.63
N GLY A 440 5.98 18.45 5.41
CA GLY A 440 6.72 18.54 6.66
C GLY A 440 5.86 18.81 7.90
N ALA A 441 6.48 18.73 9.08
CA ALA A 441 5.84 18.95 10.37
C ALA A 441 5.60 20.44 10.66
N SER A 442 4.41 20.79 11.14
CA SER A 442 4.03 22.16 11.54
C SER A 442 4.01 22.41 13.06
N LEU A 443 4.25 21.37 13.86
CA LEU A 443 4.10 21.39 15.32
C LEU A 443 5.43 21.44 16.08
N GLY A 444 6.53 21.80 15.41
CA GLY A 444 7.85 21.92 16.06
C GLY A 444 8.45 20.59 16.53
N LEU A 445 7.98 19.47 16.00
CA LEU A 445 8.60 18.16 16.21
C LEU A 445 9.97 18.12 15.52
N ASP A 446 10.95 17.49 16.17
CA ASP A 446 12.30 17.31 15.63
C ASP A 446 12.42 15.93 14.93
N PRO A 447 12.47 15.89 13.58
CA PRO A 447 12.58 14.65 12.83
C PRO A 447 13.90 13.90 13.07
N GLU A 448 15.00 14.62 13.32
CA GLU A 448 16.32 14.01 13.52
C GLU A 448 16.34 13.20 14.82
N GLN A 449 15.69 13.72 15.86
CA GLN A 449 15.57 12.99 17.12
C GLN A 449 14.66 11.76 16.98
N VAL A 450 13.59 11.83 16.19
CA VAL A 450 12.75 10.64 15.92
C VAL A 450 13.50 9.61 15.10
N ALA A 451 14.28 10.04 14.12
CA ALA A 451 15.17 9.16 13.35
C ALA A 451 16.15 8.43 14.28
N ALA A 452 16.83 9.16 15.17
CA ALA A 452 17.75 8.58 16.16
C ALA A 452 17.04 7.63 17.14
N ASP A 453 15.85 8.00 17.65
CA ASP A 453 15.05 7.16 18.56
C ASP A 453 14.65 5.82 17.89
N LEU A 454 14.56 5.77 16.56
CA LEU A 454 14.22 4.60 15.75
C LEU A 454 15.43 3.90 15.11
N GLY A 455 16.66 4.36 15.39
CA GLY A 455 17.89 3.75 14.87
C GLY A 455 18.23 4.09 13.40
N PHE A 456 17.68 5.18 12.87
CA PHE A 456 18.09 5.77 11.58
C PHE A 456 19.25 6.75 11.78
N ASP A 457 20.02 6.98 10.72
CA ASP A 457 21.21 7.86 10.75
C ASP A 457 20.84 9.34 10.66
N ARG A 458 19.71 9.65 9.98
CA ARG A 458 19.24 11.01 9.72
C ARG A 458 17.77 11.03 9.28
N ALA A 459 17.15 12.20 9.33
CA ALA A 459 15.84 12.44 8.72
C ALA A 459 15.92 12.75 7.21
N SER A 460 14.81 12.58 6.51
CA SER A 460 14.72 12.89 5.08
C SER A 460 14.85 14.37 4.78
N ALA A 461 15.67 14.70 3.77
CA ALA A 461 15.93 16.10 3.39
C ALA A 461 14.74 16.78 2.71
N ASN A 462 13.79 16.00 2.15
CA ASN A 462 12.62 16.51 1.44
C ASN A 462 11.38 15.67 1.81
N SER A 463 10.34 16.32 2.31
CA SER A 463 9.12 15.67 2.78
C SER A 463 8.27 15.04 1.68
N ILE A 464 8.25 15.64 0.48
CA ILE A 464 7.54 15.08 -0.69
C ILE A 464 8.25 13.80 -1.14
N ASP A 465 9.57 13.84 -1.24
CA ASP A 465 10.38 12.69 -1.61
C ASP A 465 10.27 11.55 -0.57
N GLY A 466 10.46 11.87 0.72
CA GLY A 466 10.42 10.88 1.80
C GLY A 466 9.09 10.13 1.89
N THR A 467 7.97 10.80 1.58
CA THR A 467 6.62 10.20 1.61
C THR A 467 6.25 9.48 0.31
N ALA A 468 6.75 9.94 -0.85
CA ALA A 468 6.39 9.40 -2.16
C ALA A 468 7.33 8.29 -2.64
N SER A 469 8.64 8.43 -2.45
CA SER A 469 9.63 7.55 -3.08
C SER A 469 9.65 6.15 -2.45
N ARG A 470 9.91 5.15 -3.30
CA ARG A 470 10.07 3.73 -2.95
C ARG A 470 11.28 3.10 -3.65
N ASP A 471 12.24 3.92 -4.07
CA ASP A 471 13.49 3.48 -4.70
C ASP A 471 14.29 2.54 -3.78
N VAL A 472 14.43 2.87 -2.49
CA VAL A 472 15.09 2.02 -1.49
C VAL A 472 14.37 0.66 -1.35
N ALA A 473 13.04 0.65 -1.42
CA ALA A 473 12.24 -0.56 -1.35
C ALA A 473 12.46 -1.44 -2.61
N ALA A 474 12.44 -0.81 -3.81
CA ALA A 474 12.75 -1.49 -5.07
C ALA A 474 14.20 -2.03 -5.14
N GLU A 475 15.16 -1.28 -4.60
CA GLU A 475 16.56 -1.69 -4.55
C GLU A 475 16.75 -2.96 -3.70
N LEU A 476 16.09 -3.07 -2.54
CA LEU A 476 16.12 -4.31 -1.77
C LEU A 476 15.48 -5.47 -2.54
N GLY A 477 14.38 -5.22 -3.25
CA GLY A 477 13.77 -6.21 -4.14
C GLY A 477 14.74 -6.72 -5.20
N PHE A 478 15.60 -5.84 -5.74
CA PHE A 478 16.67 -6.23 -6.66
C PHE A 478 17.73 -7.10 -5.98
N VAL A 479 18.21 -6.71 -4.80
CA VAL A 479 19.22 -7.51 -4.07
C VAL A 479 18.66 -8.89 -3.72
N ALA A 480 17.40 -8.97 -3.27
CA ALA A 480 16.73 -10.24 -3.01
C ALA A 480 16.62 -11.12 -4.27
N ALA A 481 16.25 -10.55 -5.41
CA ALA A 481 16.21 -11.25 -6.68
C ALA A 481 17.59 -11.76 -7.12
N MET A 482 18.65 -10.96 -6.93
CA MET A 482 20.02 -11.37 -7.24
C MET A 482 20.51 -12.53 -6.36
N ILE A 483 20.24 -12.50 -5.06
CA ILE A 483 20.50 -13.64 -4.16
C ILE A 483 19.80 -14.89 -4.69
N GLY A 484 18.52 -14.77 -5.07
CA GLY A 484 17.77 -15.87 -5.67
C GLY A 484 18.41 -16.44 -6.94
N VAL A 485 18.89 -15.56 -7.83
CA VAL A 485 19.59 -15.96 -9.07
C VAL A 485 20.92 -16.65 -8.78
N ASP A 486 21.71 -16.14 -7.84
CA ASP A 486 23.01 -16.74 -7.51
C ASP A 486 22.85 -18.10 -6.81
N VAL A 487 21.82 -18.26 -5.96
CA VAL A 487 21.43 -19.56 -5.38
C VAL A 487 20.91 -20.52 -6.46
N SER A 488 20.12 -20.05 -7.43
CA SER A 488 19.58 -20.93 -8.49
C SER A 488 20.66 -21.53 -9.39
N ARG A 489 21.78 -20.82 -9.58
CA ARG A 489 22.96 -21.34 -10.30
C ARG A 489 23.63 -22.49 -9.55
N ALA A 490 23.80 -22.37 -8.23
CA ALA A 490 24.31 -23.47 -7.40
C ALA A 490 23.31 -24.64 -7.37
N ALA A 491 22.02 -24.33 -7.37
CA ALA A 491 20.96 -25.33 -7.39
C ALA A 491 20.98 -26.17 -8.68
N GLU A 492 21.19 -25.54 -9.84
CA GLU A 492 21.35 -26.23 -11.13
C GLU A 492 22.46 -27.28 -11.08
N GLU A 493 23.63 -26.91 -10.55
CA GLU A 493 24.77 -27.82 -10.41
C GLU A 493 24.41 -29.00 -9.50
N VAL A 494 23.79 -28.78 -8.34
CA VAL A 494 23.37 -29.89 -7.45
C VAL A 494 22.38 -30.84 -8.14
N ILE A 495 21.41 -30.29 -8.87
CA ILE A 495 20.42 -31.08 -9.60
C ILE A 495 21.11 -31.99 -10.62
N VAL A 496 22.01 -31.42 -11.41
CA VAL A 496 22.80 -32.14 -12.40
C VAL A 496 23.71 -33.18 -11.76
N TRP A 497 24.46 -32.80 -10.73
CA TRP A 497 25.43 -33.67 -10.07
C TRP A 497 24.79 -34.87 -9.40
N ALA A 498 23.53 -34.74 -8.96
CA ALA A 498 22.76 -35.82 -8.33
C ALA A 498 22.15 -36.82 -9.33
N THR A 499 22.19 -36.53 -10.64
CA THR A 499 21.73 -37.47 -11.68
C THR A 499 22.58 -38.74 -11.71
N LYS A 500 22.06 -39.82 -12.31
CA LYS A 500 22.82 -41.07 -12.44
C LYS A 500 23.93 -40.97 -13.49
N GLU A 501 23.73 -40.13 -14.48
CA GLU A 501 24.66 -39.86 -15.57
C GLU A 501 25.93 -39.19 -15.05
N PHE A 502 25.79 -38.22 -14.14
CA PHE A 502 26.93 -37.56 -13.49
C PHE A 502 27.41 -38.37 -12.29
N GLY A 503 26.53 -38.60 -11.31
CA GLY A 503 26.85 -39.33 -10.08
C GLY A 503 27.91 -38.64 -9.21
N PHE A 504 28.00 -37.31 -9.26
CA PHE A 504 29.04 -36.55 -8.56
C PHE A 504 28.71 -36.34 -7.09
N VAL A 505 27.42 -36.28 -6.76
CA VAL A 505 26.96 -36.12 -5.38
C VAL A 505 25.90 -37.14 -5.03
N ARG A 506 25.87 -37.51 -3.75
CA ARG A 506 24.73 -38.19 -3.13
C ARG A 506 24.08 -37.24 -2.13
N LEU A 507 22.77 -37.09 -2.27
CA LEU A 507 21.96 -36.27 -1.37
C LEU A 507 21.75 -36.98 -0.03
N HIS A 508 21.70 -36.22 1.05
CA HIS A 508 21.31 -36.72 2.36
C HIS A 508 19.78 -36.90 2.46
N ASP A 509 19.31 -37.92 3.17
CA ASP A 509 17.88 -38.27 3.23
C ASP A 509 17.02 -37.14 3.83
N SER A 510 17.51 -36.46 4.87
CA SER A 510 16.78 -35.34 5.48
C SER A 510 16.68 -34.08 4.60
N TRP A 511 17.40 -34.04 3.48
CA TRP A 511 17.47 -32.88 2.57
C TRP A 511 17.08 -33.25 1.13
N SER A 512 16.43 -34.40 0.94
CA SER A 512 15.92 -34.89 -0.34
C SER A 512 14.64 -35.68 -0.12
N THR A 513 13.81 -35.81 -1.15
CA THR A 513 12.69 -36.77 -1.10
C THR A 513 13.07 -38.09 -1.79
N GLY A 514 12.55 -39.19 -1.26
CA GLY A 514 12.74 -40.53 -1.82
C GLY A 514 11.51 -41.03 -2.58
N SER A 515 11.68 -42.04 -3.43
CA SER A 515 10.56 -42.81 -3.95
C SER A 515 10.20 -43.95 -2.99
N SER A 516 8.92 -44.16 -2.72
CA SER A 516 8.42 -45.31 -1.96
C SER A 516 8.67 -46.66 -2.67
N ILE A 517 8.98 -46.65 -3.97
CA ILE A 517 9.22 -47.85 -4.80
C ILE A 517 10.72 -48.03 -5.10
N MET A 518 11.47 -46.94 -5.29
CA MET A 518 12.88 -46.97 -5.69
C MET A 518 13.77 -46.37 -4.57
N PRO A 519 14.33 -47.21 -3.67
CA PRO A 519 15.02 -46.74 -2.47
C PRO A 519 16.31 -45.94 -2.74
N GLN A 520 16.92 -46.10 -3.92
CA GLN A 520 18.11 -45.37 -4.35
C GLN A 520 17.80 -44.02 -5.01
N LYS A 521 16.54 -43.74 -5.36
CA LYS A 521 16.13 -42.51 -6.04
C LYS A 521 15.92 -41.41 -5.00
N LYS A 522 16.83 -40.44 -4.99
CA LYS A 522 16.74 -39.22 -4.18
C LYS A 522 16.54 -38.02 -5.10
N ASN A 523 15.54 -37.20 -4.80
CA ASN A 523 15.21 -36.03 -5.59
C ASN A 523 15.83 -34.77 -4.94
N PRO A 524 16.41 -33.87 -5.72
CA PRO A 524 17.00 -32.63 -5.22
C PRO A 524 15.93 -31.53 -5.00
N ASP A 525 14.83 -31.83 -4.28
CA ASP A 525 13.66 -30.94 -4.15
C ASP A 525 14.03 -29.53 -3.66
N VAL A 526 14.96 -29.43 -2.70
CA VAL A 526 15.42 -28.15 -2.17
C VAL A 526 16.07 -27.29 -3.27
N ALA A 527 16.88 -27.89 -4.14
CA ALA A 527 17.50 -27.19 -5.26
C ALA A 527 16.47 -26.85 -6.35
N GLU A 528 15.54 -27.75 -6.66
CA GLU A 528 14.46 -27.48 -7.63
C GLU A 528 13.58 -26.31 -7.16
N LEU A 529 13.21 -26.28 -5.88
CA LEU A 529 12.46 -25.18 -5.27
C LEU A 529 13.27 -23.89 -5.23
N ALA A 530 14.59 -23.95 -4.99
CA ALA A 530 15.45 -22.78 -5.08
C ALA A 530 15.40 -22.13 -6.47
N ARG A 531 15.57 -22.96 -7.51
CA ARG A 531 15.50 -22.54 -8.92
C ARG A 531 14.11 -22.03 -9.32
N GLY A 532 13.04 -22.62 -8.81
CA GLY A 532 11.68 -22.12 -9.03
C GLY A 532 11.42 -20.78 -8.34
N LYS A 533 11.85 -20.66 -7.07
CA LYS A 533 11.63 -19.46 -6.24
C LYS A 533 12.45 -18.26 -6.71
N SER A 534 13.59 -18.44 -7.39
CA SER A 534 14.29 -17.31 -8.01
C SER A 534 13.42 -16.57 -9.03
N GLY A 535 12.58 -17.28 -9.79
CA GLY A 535 11.61 -16.67 -10.71
C GLY A 535 10.55 -15.82 -9.99
N ARG A 536 10.10 -16.27 -8.81
CA ARG A 536 9.16 -15.52 -7.95
C ARG A 536 9.76 -14.18 -7.49
N LEU A 537 11.01 -14.20 -7.01
CA LEU A 537 11.72 -13.01 -6.57
C LEU A 537 11.91 -11.99 -7.71
N VAL A 538 12.27 -12.46 -8.91
CA VAL A 538 12.37 -11.62 -10.11
C VAL A 538 11.00 -11.03 -10.49
N GLY A 539 9.93 -11.82 -10.38
CA GLY A 539 8.56 -11.38 -10.60
C GLY A 539 8.14 -10.26 -9.64
N ASN A 540 8.41 -10.42 -8.34
CA ASN A 540 8.12 -9.42 -7.32
C ASN A 540 8.82 -8.08 -7.62
N LEU A 541 10.11 -8.11 -7.96
CA LEU A 541 10.85 -6.91 -8.38
C LEU A 541 10.22 -6.25 -9.61
N THR A 542 9.90 -7.05 -10.63
CA THR A 542 9.36 -6.54 -11.89
C THR A 542 7.98 -5.89 -11.68
N GLY A 543 7.13 -6.52 -10.86
CA GLY A 543 5.85 -5.97 -10.44
C GLY A 543 6.01 -4.65 -9.71
N LEU A 544 6.86 -4.60 -8.69
CA LEU A 544 7.10 -3.38 -7.91
C LEU A 544 7.62 -2.23 -8.80
N LEU A 545 8.63 -2.47 -9.64
CA LEU A 545 9.13 -1.44 -10.57
C LEU A 545 8.04 -0.93 -11.51
N THR A 546 7.12 -1.80 -11.93
CA THR A 546 6.02 -1.44 -12.82
C THR A 546 4.96 -0.60 -12.08
N THR A 547 4.64 -0.93 -10.82
CA THR A 547 3.74 -0.14 -9.96
C THR A 547 4.29 1.27 -9.75
N LEU A 548 5.60 1.41 -9.52
CA LEU A 548 6.23 2.71 -9.25
C LEU A 548 6.38 3.61 -10.49
N LYS A 549 6.29 3.03 -11.69
CA LYS A 549 6.55 3.74 -12.94
C LYS A 549 5.50 4.83 -13.19
N ALA A 550 5.99 6.07 -13.29
CA ALA A 550 5.21 7.25 -13.70
C ALA A 550 4.08 7.67 -12.73
N LEU A 551 4.21 7.31 -11.45
CA LEU A 551 3.35 7.87 -10.41
C LEU A 551 3.63 9.38 -10.26
N PRO A 552 2.60 10.25 -10.24
CA PRO A 552 2.79 11.66 -9.93
C PRO A 552 3.20 11.84 -8.47
N LEU A 553 3.92 12.91 -8.13
CA LEU A 553 4.16 13.23 -6.72
C LEU A 553 2.86 13.73 -6.06
N ALA A 554 2.64 13.51 -4.75
CA ALA A 554 3.50 12.84 -3.78
C ALA A 554 3.01 11.39 -3.49
N TYR A 555 2.38 11.16 -2.34
CA TYR A 555 1.76 9.87 -2.00
C TYR A 555 0.54 9.59 -2.90
N ASN A 556 0.48 8.38 -3.47
CA ASN A 556 -0.70 7.85 -4.16
C ASN A 556 -0.98 6.45 -3.59
N ARG A 557 -2.25 6.02 -3.62
CA ARG A 557 -2.67 4.76 -3.00
C ARG A 557 -1.98 3.53 -3.61
N ASP A 558 -1.52 3.63 -4.85
CA ASP A 558 -0.71 2.62 -5.55
C ASP A 558 0.48 2.12 -4.72
N ILE A 559 1.12 2.99 -3.91
CA ILE A 559 2.26 2.60 -3.08
C ILE A 559 1.86 1.78 -1.84
N GLN A 560 0.59 1.42 -1.69
CA GLN A 560 0.18 0.36 -0.77
C GLN A 560 0.75 -1.01 -1.21
N GLU A 561 0.93 -1.23 -2.51
CA GLU A 561 1.46 -2.44 -3.15
C GLU A 561 2.99 -2.63 -2.99
N ASP A 562 3.68 -1.78 -2.23
CA ASP A 562 5.11 -1.90 -1.98
C ASP A 562 5.46 -3.05 -1.02
N LYS A 563 4.54 -3.41 -0.11
CA LYS A 563 4.76 -4.32 1.03
C LYS A 563 4.74 -5.78 0.64
N GLU A 564 3.65 -6.26 0.06
CA GLU A 564 3.46 -7.68 -0.26
C GLU A 564 4.60 -8.31 -1.09
N PRO A 565 5.06 -7.70 -2.21
CA PRO A 565 6.16 -8.28 -2.97
C PRO A 565 7.48 -8.33 -2.18
N LEU A 566 7.71 -7.38 -1.26
CA LEU A 566 8.92 -7.37 -0.43
C LEU A 566 8.84 -8.33 0.74
N PHE A 567 7.69 -8.39 1.42
CA PHE A 567 7.40 -9.37 2.46
C PHE A 567 7.56 -10.79 1.92
N ASP A 568 6.99 -11.06 0.76
CA ASP A 568 7.12 -12.34 0.09
C ASP A 568 8.57 -12.67 -0.31
N SER A 569 9.34 -11.67 -0.73
CA SER A 569 10.74 -11.86 -1.08
C SER A 569 11.59 -12.21 0.16
N VAL A 570 11.36 -11.50 1.26
CA VAL A 570 12.00 -11.76 2.56
C VAL A 570 11.63 -13.16 3.06
N ASP A 571 10.33 -13.47 3.16
CA ASP A 571 9.85 -14.78 3.65
C ASP A 571 10.39 -15.93 2.78
N THR A 572 10.47 -15.72 1.47
CA THR A 572 11.03 -16.69 0.54
C THR A 572 12.52 -16.94 0.83
N LEU A 573 13.32 -15.91 1.04
CA LEU A 573 14.76 -16.05 1.31
C LEU A 573 15.04 -16.62 2.70
N GLU A 574 14.29 -16.18 3.72
CA GLU A 574 14.43 -16.68 5.09
C GLU A 574 14.07 -18.17 5.21
N LEU A 575 13.15 -18.66 4.37
CA LEU A 575 12.86 -20.09 4.27
C LEU A 575 13.89 -20.84 3.41
N LEU A 576 14.30 -20.24 2.28
CA LEU A 576 15.10 -20.92 1.27
C LEU A 576 16.57 -21.08 1.69
N LEU A 577 17.19 -20.03 2.24
CA LEU A 577 18.62 -20.01 2.53
C LEU A 577 19.03 -21.07 3.58
N PRO A 578 18.30 -21.25 4.72
CA PRO A 578 18.61 -22.33 5.65
C PRO A 578 18.45 -23.72 5.02
N ALA A 579 17.43 -23.91 4.17
CA ALA A 579 17.20 -25.18 3.51
C ALA A 579 18.32 -25.52 2.53
N PHE A 580 18.71 -24.56 1.71
CA PHE A 580 19.79 -24.72 0.73
C PHE A 580 21.16 -24.87 1.41
N ARG A 581 21.42 -24.14 2.49
CA ARG A 581 22.58 -24.35 3.36
C ARG A 581 22.64 -25.79 3.87
N GLY A 582 21.53 -26.32 4.39
CA GLY A 582 21.44 -27.70 4.90
C GLY A 582 21.71 -28.75 3.82
N LEU A 583 21.16 -28.54 2.62
CA LEU A 583 21.47 -29.33 1.43
C LEU A 583 22.98 -29.33 1.15
N VAL A 584 23.59 -28.16 0.97
CA VAL A 584 25.02 -28.01 0.65
C VAL A 584 25.92 -28.65 1.73
N ALA A 585 25.64 -28.37 3.00
CA ALA A 585 26.43 -28.86 4.13
C ALA A 585 26.42 -30.39 4.27
N THR A 586 25.45 -31.08 3.66
CA THR A 586 25.28 -32.52 3.76
C THR A 586 25.50 -33.28 2.45
N LEU A 587 25.89 -32.58 1.38
CA LEU A 587 26.33 -33.23 0.14
C LEU A 587 27.50 -34.17 0.41
N VAL A 588 27.40 -35.39 -0.10
CA VAL A 588 28.51 -36.35 -0.13
C VAL A 588 29.02 -36.44 -1.55
N PHE A 589 30.26 -36.02 -1.77
CA PHE A 589 30.90 -36.01 -3.08
C PHE A 589 31.57 -37.35 -3.39
N ASP A 590 31.39 -37.84 -4.63
CA ASP A 590 32.13 -39.00 -5.17
C ASP A 590 33.39 -38.51 -5.89
N THR A 591 34.46 -38.29 -5.12
CA THR A 591 35.71 -37.73 -5.63
C THR A 591 36.42 -38.63 -6.61
N ASP A 592 36.24 -39.95 -6.50
CA ASP A 592 36.84 -40.91 -7.42
C ASP A 592 36.16 -40.81 -8.79
N ARG A 593 34.82 -40.74 -8.81
CA ARG A 593 34.05 -40.52 -10.05
C ARG A 593 34.41 -39.20 -10.73
N MET A 594 34.56 -38.13 -9.95
CA MET A 594 34.94 -36.82 -10.50
C MET A 594 36.37 -36.83 -11.07
N ALA A 595 37.32 -37.46 -10.36
CA ALA A 595 38.69 -37.60 -10.84
C ALA A 595 38.78 -38.48 -12.10
N GLU A 596 37.98 -39.55 -12.18
CA GLU A 596 37.87 -40.41 -13.35
C GLU A 596 37.48 -39.64 -14.62
N LEU A 597 36.49 -38.75 -14.50
CA LEU A 597 35.97 -37.98 -15.65
C LEU A 597 36.80 -36.75 -15.99
N ALA A 598 37.53 -36.17 -15.03
CA ALA A 598 38.21 -34.89 -15.19
C ALA A 598 39.16 -34.79 -16.41
N PRO A 599 39.96 -35.82 -16.75
CA PRO A 599 40.89 -35.74 -17.88
C PRO A 599 40.28 -36.28 -19.19
N GLN A 600 39.11 -36.92 -19.15
CA GLN A 600 38.49 -37.58 -20.30
C GLN A 600 37.97 -36.59 -21.34
N GLY A 601 37.90 -37.04 -22.59
CA GLY A 601 37.41 -36.21 -23.69
C GLY A 601 38.44 -35.17 -24.12
N PHE A 602 39.72 -35.54 -24.04
CA PHE A 602 40.85 -34.70 -24.44
C PHE A 602 40.95 -33.36 -23.69
N ALA A 603 40.46 -33.30 -22.44
CA ALA A 603 40.50 -32.12 -21.57
C ALA A 603 41.92 -31.53 -21.42
N LEU A 604 42.94 -32.39 -21.52
CA LEU A 604 44.36 -32.04 -21.40
C LEU A 604 44.99 -31.53 -22.73
N ALA A 605 44.23 -31.42 -23.81
CA ALA A 605 44.75 -30.91 -25.09
C ALA A 605 45.25 -29.46 -24.98
N THR A 606 44.61 -28.66 -24.13
CA THR A 606 45.06 -27.28 -23.87
C THR A 606 46.43 -27.27 -23.18
N ASP A 607 46.67 -28.22 -22.27
CA ASP A 607 47.94 -28.37 -21.56
C ASP A 607 49.09 -28.73 -22.52
N VAL A 608 48.82 -29.53 -23.57
CA VAL A 608 49.76 -29.76 -24.68
C VAL A 608 50.15 -28.46 -25.37
N ALA A 609 49.16 -27.66 -25.76
CA ALA A 609 49.40 -26.39 -26.43
C ALA A 609 50.16 -25.40 -25.53
N GLU A 610 49.74 -25.25 -24.27
CA GLU A 610 50.40 -24.38 -23.30
C GLU A 610 51.84 -24.82 -23.02
N TRP A 611 52.11 -26.13 -22.94
CA TRP A 611 53.47 -26.66 -22.78
C TRP A 611 54.36 -26.31 -23.97
N LEU A 612 53.87 -26.47 -25.20
CA LEU A 612 54.60 -26.05 -26.41
C LEU A 612 54.86 -24.54 -26.44
N VAL A 613 53.90 -23.72 -25.97
CA VAL A 613 54.11 -22.27 -25.84
C VAL A 613 55.20 -21.94 -24.81
N ARG A 614 55.30 -22.69 -23.70
CA ARG A 614 56.41 -22.54 -22.74
C ARG A 614 57.76 -22.87 -23.39
N GLU A 615 57.78 -23.85 -24.29
CA GLU A 615 58.93 -24.19 -25.17
C GLU A 615 59.13 -23.22 -26.35
N LYS A 616 58.45 -22.06 -26.33
CA LYS A 616 58.57 -20.96 -27.31
C LYS A 616 58.00 -21.26 -28.70
N VAL A 617 57.13 -22.27 -28.83
CA VAL A 617 56.33 -22.47 -30.04
C VAL A 617 55.21 -21.44 -30.10
N PRO A 618 54.99 -20.74 -31.24
CA PRO A 618 53.86 -19.83 -31.40
C PRO A 618 52.52 -20.52 -31.11
N PHE A 619 51.61 -19.86 -30.39
CA PHE A 619 50.35 -20.48 -29.94
C PHE A 619 49.53 -21.11 -31.07
N ARG A 620 49.45 -20.48 -32.23
CA ARG A 620 48.73 -21.05 -33.39
C ARG A 620 49.29 -22.42 -33.77
N GLU A 621 50.61 -22.54 -33.84
CA GLU A 621 51.28 -23.79 -34.19
C GLU A 621 51.14 -24.81 -33.06
N ALA A 622 51.28 -24.38 -31.80
CA ALA A 622 51.05 -25.23 -30.64
C ALA A 622 49.62 -25.82 -30.60
N HIS A 623 48.62 -25.01 -30.95
CA HIS A 623 47.22 -25.43 -31.04
C HIS A 623 46.99 -26.40 -32.21
N GLU A 624 47.60 -26.15 -33.38
CA GLU A 624 47.56 -27.08 -34.53
C GLU A 624 48.17 -28.45 -34.17
N LEU A 625 49.28 -28.46 -33.41
CA LEU A 625 49.94 -29.67 -32.92
C LEU A 625 49.13 -30.40 -31.84
N ALA A 626 48.53 -29.68 -30.89
CA ALA A 626 47.61 -30.27 -29.91
C ALA A 626 46.41 -30.92 -30.62
N GLY A 627 45.83 -30.24 -31.62
CA GLY A 627 44.77 -30.80 -32.45
C GLY A 627 45.21 -32.02 -33.24
N ALA A 628 46.47 -32.09 -33.68
CA ALA A 628 47.03 -33.30 -34.32
C ALA A 628 47.16 -34.48 -33.34
N CYS A 629 47.53 -34.21 -32.09
CA CYS A 629 47.54 -35.22 -31.03
C CYS A 629 46.13 -35.77 -30.78
N VAL A 630 45.13 -34.89 -30.66
CA VAL A 630 43.73 -35.28 -30.48
C VAL A 630 43.24 -36.15 -31.63
N ARG A 631 43.42 -35.71 -32.89
CA ARG A 631 43.04 -36.51 -34.07
C ARG A 631 43.70 -37.89 -34.06
N ARG A 632 44.97 -37.96 -33.66
CA ARG A 632 45.69 -39.23 -33.60
C ARG A 632 45.13 -40.15 -32.51
N CYS A 633 44.70 -39.59 -31.38
CA CYS A 633 44.05 -40.34 -30.31
C CYS A 633 42.69 -40.89 -30.76
N GLU A 634 41.88 -40.08 -31.46
CA GLU A 634 40.60 -40.50 -32.03
C GLU A 634 40.75 -41.67 -33.02
N GLU A 635 41.75 -41.61 -33.91
CA GLU A 635 42.07 -42.70 -34.84
C GLU A 635 42.45 -44.01 -34.13
N LEU A 636 43.09 -43.91 -32.97
CA LEU A 636 43.60 -45.05 -32.21
C LEU A 636 42.64 -45.55 -31.12
N GLY A 637 41.57 -44.79 -30.83
CA GLY A 637 40.65 -45.08 -29.73
C GLY A 637 41.32 -45.04 -28.35
N CYS A 638 42.22 -44.09 -28.12
CA CYS A 638 42.96 -43.91 -26.86
C CYS A 638 42.90 -42.45 -26.39
N GLU A 639 43.47 -42.15 -25.22
CA GLU A 639 43.55 -40.78 -24.69
C GLU A 639 44.94 -40.17 -24.90
N LEU A 640 45.08 -38.86 -24.64
CA LEU A 640 46.34 -38.13 -24.90
C LEU A 640 47.54 -38.73 -24.16
N TRP A 641 47.34 -39.20 -22.93
CA TRP A 641 48.41 -39.82 -22.13
C TRP A 641 48.84 -41.21 -22.62
N ASP A 642 48.06 -41.85 -23.50
CA ASP A 642 48.38 -43.17 -24.06
C ASP A 642 49.29 -43.10 -25.30
N LEU A 643 49.44 -41.91 -25.91
CA LEU A 643 50.33 -41.72 -27.06
C LEU A 643 51.78 -41.99 -26.67
N THR A 644 52.42 -43.00 -27.26
CA THR A 644 53.85 -43.27 -27.04
C THR A 644 54.73 -42.13 -27.55
N GLU A 645 55.94 -41.98 -27.00
CA GLU A 645 56.91 -40.99 -27.50
C GLU A 645 57.20 -41.12 -29.00
N GLY A 646 57.17 -42.35 -29.54
CA GLY A 646 57.34 -42.59 -30.97
C GLY A 646 56.18 -42.01 -31.80
N GLN A 647 54.94 -42.14 -31.32
CA GLN A 647 53.77 -41.54 -31.95
C GLN A 647 53.81 -40.01 -31.83
N LEU A 648 54.19 -39.47 -30.67
CA LEU A 648 54.36 -38.03 -30.46
C LEU A 648 55.43 -37.44 -31.39
N ARG A 649 56.61 -38.06 -31.49
CA ARG A 649 57.67 -37.66 -32.43
C ARG A 649 57.23 -37.77 -33.89
N GLY A 650 56.34 -38.73 -34.20
CA GLY A 650 55.73 -38.89 -35.52
C GLY A 650 54.80 -37.74 -35.90
N ILE A 651 54.22 -37.05 -34.92
CA ILE A 651 53.45 -35.81 -35.15
C ILE A 651 54.40 -34.62 -35.26
N ASP A 652 55.26 -34.42 -34.26
CA ASP A 652 56.31 -33.39 -34.28
C ASP A 652 57.43 -33.71 -33.26
N PRO A 653 58.72 -33.58 -33.61
CA PRO A 653 59.83 -33.85 -32.70
C PRO A 653 59.80 -33.04 -31.39
N ARG A 654 59.18 -31.85 -31.38
CA ARG A 654 59.08 -30.99 -30.20
C ARG A 654 58.17 -31.55 -29.12
N LEU A 655 57.25 -32.47 -29.43
CA LEU A 655 56.35 -33.09 -28.46
C LEU A 655 57.05 -34.13 -27.56
N ALA A 656 58.15 -34.72 -28.05
CA ALA A 656 58.99 -35.66 -27.30
C ALA A 656 60.47 -35.51 -27.72
N PRO A 657 61.12 -34.40 -27.33
CA PRO A 657 62.50 -34.10 -27.70
C PRO A 657 63.49 -35.03 -27.01
N GLU A 658 64.57 -35.41 -27.70
CA GLU A 658 65.60 -36.29 -27.13
C GLU A 658 66.37 -35.60 -25.98
N GLY A 659 66.53 -36.32 -24.87
CA GLY A 659 67.32 -35.87 -23.71
C GLY A 659 66.62 -34.85 -22.80
N ARG A 660 65.31 -34.63 -22.95
CA ARG A 660 64.47 -33.79 -22.09
C ARG A 660 63.11 -34.45 -21.83
N SER A 661 62.32 -33.90 -20.91
CA SER A 661 60.96 -34.36 -20.64
C SER A 661 60.05 -34.10 -21.86
N SER A 662 59.23 -35.08 -22.21
CA SER A 662 58.19 -34.96 -23.25
C SER A 662 56.92 -34.30 -22.70
N VAL A 663 55.95 -34.05 -23.59
CA VAL A 663 54.64 -33.49 -23.21
C VAL A 663 53.88 -34.36 -22.20
N HIS A 664 54.22 -35.64 -22.02
CA HIS A 664 53.66 -36.48 -20.95
C HIS A 664 53.81 -35.88 -19.56
N ALA A 665 54.81 -35.03 -19.33
CA ALA A 665 55.00 -34.34 -18.05
C ALA A 665 53.80 -33.46 -17.65
N VAL A 666 53.00 -33.00 -18.62
CA VAL A 666 51.80 -32.17 -18.38
C VAL A 666 50.49 -32.91 -18.64
N LEU A 667 50.54 -34.16 -19.14
CA LEU A 667 49.37 -34.99 -19.41
C LEU A 667 48.91 -35.75 -18.15
N THR A 668 48.86 -35.06 -17.02
CA THR A 668 48.36 -35.58 -15.75
C THR A 668 47.39 -34.58 -15.13
N LEU A 669 46.42 -35.09 -14.36
CA LEU A 669 45.48 -34.24 -13.62
C LEU A 669 46.20 -33.27 -12.68
N GLU A 670 47.16 -33.79 -11.91
CA GLU A 670 47.95 -32.99 -10.97
C GLU A 670 48.76 -31.91 -11.71
N GLY A 671 49.41 -32.26 -12.83
CA GLY A 671 50.14 -31.30 -13.66
C GLY A 671 49.24 -30.20 -14.22
N SER A 672 48.06 -30.56 -14.74
CA SER A 672 47.10 -29.59 -15.29
C SER A 672 46.62 -28.61 -14.22
N VAL A 673 46.14 -29.11 -13.08
CA VAL A 673 45.63 -28.29 -11.98
C VAL A 673 46.72 -27.42 -11.37
N SER A 674 47.89 -27.99 -11.08
CA SER A 674 49.01 -27.27 -10.44
C SER A 674 49.59 -26.18 -11.33
N SER A 675 49.51 -26.31 -12.66
CA SER A 675 50.02 -25.31 -13.60
C SER A 675 49.22 -23.99 -13.64
N ARG A 676 48.02 -23.98 -13.05
CA ARG A 676 47.09 -22.84 -13.00
C ARG A 676 47.23 -22.10 -11.67
N ASP A 677 48.44 -21.65 -11.40
CA ASP A 677 48.91 -21.08 -10.12
C ASP A 677 48.85 -19.54 -10.05
N GLY A 678 48.26 -18.88 -11.05
CA GLY A 678 47.94 -17.45 -10.99
C GLY A 678 46.81 -17.13 -10.00
N ARG A 679 46.69 -15.87 -9.55
CA ARG A 679 45.61 -15.45 -8.62
C ARG A 679 44.24 -15.84 -9.19
N GLY A 680 43.43 -16.49 -8.35
CA GLY A 680 42.11 -16.99 -8.75
C GLY A 680 42.15 -18.27 -9.60
N GLY A 681 43.33 -18.84 -9.84
CA GLY A 681 43.49 -20.14 -10.49
C GLY A 681 43.12 -21.31 -9.59
N THR A 682 43.00 -22.48 -10.20
CA THR A 682 42.54 -23.70 -9.52
C THR A 682 43.64 -24.47 -8.79
N ALA A 683 44.91 -24.09 -8.91
CA ALA A 683 45.99 -24.76 -8.18
C ALA A 683 45.71 -24.71 -6.67
N GLU A 684 45.98 -25.79 -5.94
CA GLU A 684 45.58 -25.92 -4.53
C GLU A 684 46.07 -24.74 -3.67
N VAL A 685 47.31 -24.28 -3.90
CA VAL A 685 47.87 -23.11 -3.20
C VAL A 685 47.03 -21.84 -3.41
N ARG A 686 46.46 -21.63 -4.60
CA ARG A 686 45.61 -20.49 -4.91
C ARG A 686 44.21 -20.63 -4.31
N VAL A 687 43.70 -21.85 -4.25
CA VAL A 687 42.40 -22.13 -3.61
C VAL A 687 42.47 -21.96 -2.10
N ARG A 688 43.60 -22.30 -1.47
CA ARG A 688 43.84 -22.00 -0.04
C ARG A 688 43.85 -20.50 0.23
N GLU A 689 44.54 -19.71 -0.59
CA GLU A 689 44.51 -18.24 -0.49
C GLU A 689 43.08 -17.69 -0.68
N GLN A 690 42.31 -18.28 -1.60
CA GLN A 690 40.91 -17.90 -1.82
C GLN A 690 40.02 -18.19 -0.59
N LEU A 691 40.24 -19.32 0.08
CA LEU A 691 39.55 -19.66 1.33
C LEU A 691 39.86 -18.66 2.44
N ASP A 692 41.13 -18.29 2.60
CA ASP A 692 41.53 -17.29 3.59
C ASP A 692 40.88 -15.92 3.32
N GLU A 693 40.75 -15.53 2.04
CA GLU A 693 40.07 -14.30 1.63
C GLU A 693 38.55 -14.36 1.93
N VAL A 694 37.91 -15.50 1.68
CA VAL A 694 36.50 -15.73 2.02
C VAL A 694 36.29 -15.66 3.54
N ASP A 695 37.12 -16.35 4.33
CA ASP A 695 37.01 -16.38 5.79
C ASP A 695 37.19 -14.96 6.38
N ALA A 696 38.12 -14.16 5.84
CA ALA A 696 38.32 -12.77 6.26
C ALA A 696 37.11 -11.86 5.92
N LEU A 697 36.52 -12.03 4.73
CA LEU A 697 35.32 -11.28 4.33
C LEU A 697 34.11 -11.67 5.19
N VAL A 698 33.88 -12.96 5.40
CA VAL A 698 32.81 -13.46 6.29
C VAL A 698 32.96 -12.87 7.69
N ALA A 699 34.16 -12.94 8.28
CA ALA A 699 34.41 -12.36 9.60
C ALA A 699 34.11 -10.85 9.64
N THR A 700 34.51 -10.11 8.60
CA THR A 700 34.22 -8.67 8.47
C THR A 700 32.72 -8.39 8.41
N HIS A 701 31.97 -9.16 7.63
CA HIS A 701 30.51 -8.99 7.52
C HIS A 701 29.78 -9.39 8.80
N ARG A 702 30.16 -10.50 9.44
CA ARG A 702 29.57 -10.94 10.72
C ARG A 702 29.79 -9.90 11.83
N ALA A 703 30.99 -9.35 11.93
CA ALA A 703 31.30 -8.31 12.91
C ALA A 703 30.42 -7.06 12.72
N ARG A 704 30.07 -6.72 11.47
CA ARG A 704 29.15 -5.62 11.16
C ARG A 704 27.70 -5.93 11.48
N LEU A 705 27.23 -7.17 11.27
CA LEU A 705 25.86 -7.56 11.59
C LEU A 705 25.61 -7.63 13.11
N ALA A 706 26.66 -7.78 13.92
CA ALA A 706 26.58 -7.86 15.37
C ALA A 706 26.60 -6.48 16.08
N GLY A 707 26.99 -5.42 15.36
CA GLY A 707 26.94 -4.03 15.84
C GLY A 707 25.71 -3.33 15.29
#